data_AF-A0A8C7RP83-F1
#
_entry.id   AF-A0A8C7RP83-F1
#
_cell.length_a   1.000
_cell.length_b   1.000
_cell.length_c   1.000
_cell.angle_alpha   90.00
_cell.angle_beta   90.00
_cell.angle_gamma   90.00
#
_symmetry.space_group_name_H-M   'P 1'
#
loop_
_entity.id
_entity.type
_entity.pdbx_description
1 polymer ?
#
loop_
_entity_poly.entity_id
_entity_poly.type
_entity_poly.pdbx_seq_one_letter_code
_entity_poly.pdbx_strand_id
1 'polypeptide(L)'
;MQFFLSIHIDQFGQYPLQVNGFNNLDECLEGAMIEGEIEALHLDQTISSGSERWFSKLPPVLTFELSRFEFNQSLGRPEKIHKKLEFPQIIYMDRYLHKNNEQIHNRREEVKRLKEQLIVLQQKLECYRNYGSGPTKYPLADMLQYVLEFACTKPTSVSPPVYSTSITVFTVFLLISCFSSVGLLSQCQEPGDTGLSDSPTCQQQPPSGQRTPIFKPFTQCRAPMDTPPHPAPHSVTEEELRFVKICLQRWRSEVEINMNELKASIDRVSQALEGMYSDNSLCQVPYRLHAVLVHEGQASAGHYWAYIYDHANQRWMKYNDVIVSESSWEELVRDSYGGMTNASAYCLMYIDDRLPHLITEDTDDETGQVMQAMDSLPPILRQYVREDNRWFQQELKEWEDQFCQQPQEDPVSPTAAVTSTRAPSKDDPAEPVPQSGAAQEPTGEQEHVAQSVVIPAVESGGWSGHECMAFQEEYSRLFELSQEETTPQQDPRLHHALVYFFQNQAPSRVIERTLLEGFTDRNLSFDDRSISIMREARTKLRLIKPEDMDMEEYMQWHDDYSLFRTVFVYLLTGLEQYQHGKVREALNYLNHAYKDNAMLLRRGEKRGMEQSLIAFYRRRCLKEMNDNAATLFRSGEVSDVEEGMIIMNEAVIPCMHLMSRPDMVSQEDLDTMEAVRNHWCSYLGVDLDDSLQEKLGEFLPRVLDCSTEMVVLKDPPTVRSKVPHDLCSRLAAIMESITNTSVVAVK
;
A
#
# COMPACT_ATOMS: atom_id res chain seq x y z
N MET A 1 56.71 -17.34 -9.62
CA MET A 1 55.89 -16.36 -10.36
C MET A 1 56.39 -14.96 -10.02
N GLN A 2 56.43 -14.04 -10.98
CA GLN A 2 56.39 -12.60 -10.65
C GLN A 2 54.91 -12.24 -10.49
N PHE A 3 54.50 -11.84 -9.29
CA PHE A 3 53.19 -11.23 -9.09
C PHE A 3 53.26 -9.80 -9.61
N PHE A 4 52.63 -9.54 -10.75
CA PHE A 4 52.50 -8.20 -11.31
C PHE A 4 51.40 -7.45 -10.55
N LEU A 5 51.79 -6.80 -9.44
CA LEU A 5 50.90 -5.91 -8.72
C LEU A 5 50.66 -4.65 -9.57
N SER A 6 49.44 -4.50 -10.08
CA SER A 6 48.97 -3.25 -10.69
C SER A 6 48.17 -2.47 -9.66
N ILE A 7 48.39 -1.16 -9.56
CA ILE A 7 47.63 -0.26 -8.70
C ILE A 7 47.09 0.86 -9.58
N HIS A 8 45.77 1.03 -9.60
CA HIS A 8 45.10 2.14 -10.26
C HIS A 8 44.43 3.05 -9.22
N ILE A 9 44.23 4.33 -9.56
CA ILE A 9 43.57 5.31 -8.69
C ILE A 9 42.53 6.05 -9.51
N ASP A 10 41.29 5.59 -9.39
CA ASP A 10 40.13 6.18 -10.07
C ASP A 10 39.47 7.29 -9.23
N GLN A 11 38.75 8.15 -9.92
CA GLN A 11 37.83 9.12 -9.31
C GLN A 11 36.40 8.57 -9.42
N PHE A 12 35.62 8.71 -8.35
CA PHE A 12 34.20 8.37 -8.32
C PHE A 12 33.38 9.55 -7.81
N GLY A 13 32.12 9.62 -8.22
CA GLY A 13 31.12 10.56 -7.67
C GLY A 13 30.07 9.79 -6.90
N GLN A 14 29.17 9.16 -7.65
CA GLN A 14 28.32 8.07 -7.16
C GLN A 14 29.12 6.76 -7.18
N TYR A 15 28.90 5.89 -6.19
CA TYR A 15 29.49 4.55 -6.12
C TYR A 15 28.39 3.50 -6.31
N PRO A 16 28.36 2.77 -7.44
CA PRO A 16 27.32 1.79 -7.72
C PRO A 16 27.53 0.49 -6.96
N LEU A 17 26.45 -0.07 -6.43
CA LEU A 17 26.40 -1.31 -5.66
C LEU A 17 25.31 -2.23 -6.23
N GLN A 18 25.67 -3.48 -6.53
CA GLN A 18 24.69 -4.51 -6.91
C GLN A 18 23.96 -5.00 -5.65
N VAL A 19 22.63 -5.03 -5.69
CA VAL A 19 21.80 -5.44 -4.52
C VAL A 19 21.57 -6.95 -4.45
N ASN A 20 21.80 -7.68 -5.55
CA ASN A 20 21.59 -9.13 -5.58
C ASN A 20 22.54 -9.88 -4.64
N GLY A 21 22.09 -11.02 -4.08
CA GLY A 21 22.83 -11.83 -3.12
C GLY A 21 22.86 -11.27 -1.69
N PHE A 22 23.16 -9.98 -1.51
CA PHE A 22 23.45 -9.33 -0.22
C PHE A 22 22.19 -8.96 0.59
N ASN A 23 22.33 -8.80 1.91
CA ASN A 23 21.23 -8.53 2.85
C ASN A 23 21.31 -7.14 3.49
N ASN A 24 22.50 -6.54 3.52
CA ASN A 24 22.75 -5.21 4.09
C ASN A 24 23.80 -4.44 3.27
N LEU A 25 23.85 -3.12 3.45
CA LEU A 25 24.76 -2.21 2.74
C LEU A 25 26.24 -2.56 2.94
N ASP A 26 26.61 -3.05 4.11
CA ASP A 26 27.98 -3.47 4.41
C ASP A 26 28.40 -4.73 3.64
N GLU A 27 27.51 -5.70 3.47
CA GLU A 27 27.71 -6.86 2.58
C GLU A 27 27.84 -6.43 1.11
N CYS A 28 26.99 -5.50 0.65
CA CYS A 28 27.12 -4.91 -0.69
C CYS A 28 28.48 -4.22 -0.89
N LEU A 29 28.97 -3.48 0.12
CA LEU A 29 30.26 -2.78 0.05
C LEU A 29 31.45 -3.74 0.10
N GLU A 30 31.43 -4.76 0.96
CA GLU A 30 32.49 -5.80 0.94
C GLU A 30 32.50 -6.54 -0.41
N GLY A 31 31.33 -6.88 -0.98
CA GLY A 31 31.21 -7.50 -2.29
C GLY A 31 31.70 -6.60 -3.44
N ALA A 32 31.36 -5.31 -3.43
CA ALA A 32 31.78 -4.34 -4.45
C ALA A 32 33.24 -3.86 -4.29
N MET A 33 33.96 -4.34 -3.28
CA MET A 33 35.38 -4.04 -3.03
C MET A 33 36.29 -5.26 -3.16
N ILE A 34 35.73 -6.47 -3.24
CA ILE A 34 36.44 -7.72 -3.52
C ILE A 34 35.85 -8.29 -4.82
N GLU A 35 36.42 -7.86 -5.96
CA GLU A 35 36.08 -8.45 -7.24
C GLU A 35 36.71 -9.84 -7.31
N GLY A 36 35.83 -10.85 -7.24
CA GLY A 36 36.18 -12.26 -7.25
C GLY A 36 36.98 -12.68 -8.49
N GLU A 37 37.60 -13.86 -8.40
CA GLU A 37 38.55 -14.37 -9.38
C GLU A 37 38.02 -14.23 -10.81
N ILE A 38 38.74 -13.47 -11.65
CA ILE A 38 38.38 -13.32 -13.06
C ILE A 38 38.67 -14.65 -13.77
N GLU A 39 37.64 -15.49 -13.91
CA GLU A 39 37.69 -16.65 -14.80
C GLU A 39 37.87 -16.17 -16.25
N ALA A 40 39.12 -16.11 -16.70
CA ALA A 40 39.44 -15.82 -18.08
C ALA A 40 38.79 -16.88 -18.98
N LEU A 41 38.00 -16.44 -19.97
CA LEU A 41 37.23 -17.29 -20.90
C LEU A 41 38.11 -18.04 -21.94
N HIS A 42 39.33 -18.40 -21.55
CA HIS A 42 40.26 -19.21 -22.30
C HIS A 42 40.75 -20.39 -21.44
N LEU A 43 40.33 -21.60 -21.81
CA LEU A 43 40.95 -22.84 -21.35
C LEU A 43 42.44 -22.80 -21.71
N ASP A 44 43.30 -22.67 -20.68
CA ASP A 44 44.60 -23.36 -20.51
C ASP A 44 45.50 -22.71 -19.44
N GLN A 45 45.11 -21.59 -18.80
CA GLN A 45 45.93 -20.96 -17.73
C GLN A 45 45.14 -20.68 -16.45
N THR A 46 45.37 -21.52 -15.43
CA THR A 46 44.92 -21.32 -14.05
C THR A 46 45.77 -20.28 -13.31
N ILE A 47 45.65 -19.02 -13.74
CA ILE A 47 46.18 -17.86 -13.02
C ILE A 47 45.00 -17.11 -12.40
N SER A 48 44.75 -17.35 -11.11
CA SER A 48 43.81 -16.54 -10.35
C SER A 48 44.31 -15.10 -10.27
N SER A 49 43.55 -14.17 -10.84
CA SER A 49 43.70 -12.73 -10.64
C SER A 49 42.49 -12.22 -9.88
N GLY A 50 42.64 -11.99 -8.58
CA GLY A 50 41.70 -11.23 -7.76
C GLY A 50 41.96 -9.73 -7.88
N SER A 51 40.90 -8.92 -7.79
CA SER A 51 40.97 -7.46 -7.78
C SER A 51 40.38 -6.94 -6.47
N GLU A 52 41.14 -6.14 -5.73
CA GLU A 52 40.65 -5.47 -4.52
C GLU A 52 40.64 -3.96 -4.70
N ARG A 53 39.56 -3.32 -4.23
CA ARG A 53 39.37 -1.87 -4.25
C ARG A 53 39.39 -1.35 -2.81
N TRP A 54 39.98 -0.17 -2.61
CA TRP A 54 40.09 0.48 -1.30
C TRP A 54 39.92 1.99 -1.44
N PHE A 55 39.11 2.62 -0.59
CA PHE A 55 38.93 4.08 -0.66
C PHE A 55 40.17 4.80 -0.14
N SER A 56 40.75 5.67 -0.98
CA SER A 56 41.90 6.52 -0.63
C SER A 56 41.46 7.87 -0.05
N LYS A 57 40.38 8.45 -0.60
CA LYS A 57 39.73 9.67 -0.13
C LYS A 57 38.22 9.54 -0.37
N LEU A 58 37.41 10.01 0.57
CA LEU A 58 35.95 10.07 0.46
C LEU A 58 35.49 11.52 0.21
N PRO A 59 34.36 11.72 -0.50
CA PRO A 59 33.71 13.01 -0.61
C PRO A 59 32.94 13.38 0.68
N PRO A 60 32.72 14.69 0.98
CA PRO A 60 31.91 15.13 2.13
C PRO A 60 30.45 14.64 2.06
N VAL A 61 29.91 14.50 0.85
CA VAL A 61 28.62 13.85 0.55
C VAL A 61 28.92 12.58 -0.23
N LEU A 62 28.63 11.43 0.35
CA LEU A 62 28.88 10.10 -0.19
C LEU A 62 27.57 9.51 -0.71
N THR A 63 27.53 9.20 -2.00
CA THR A 63 26.31 8.74 -2.68
C THR A 63 26.46 7.33 -3.21
N PHE A 64 25.57 6.43 -2.79
CA PHE A 64 25.52 5.05 -3.25
C PHE A 64 24.34 4.86 -4.19
N GLU A 65 24.58 4.29 -5.37
CA GLU A 65 23.54 3.84 -6.29
C GLU A 65 23.25 2.35 -6.03
N LEU A 66 22.00 2.00 -5.78
CA LEU A 66 21.55 0.65 -5.47
C LEU A 66 20.96 0.01 -6.73
N SER A 67 21.81 -0.69 -7.50
CA SER A 67 21.40 -1.43 -8.69
C SER A 67 20.49 -2.60 -8.31
N ARG A 68 19.20 -2.41 -8.58
CA ARG A 68 18.11 -3.36 -8.33
C ARG A 68 17.48 -3.90 -9.62
N PHE A 69 18.07 -3.68 -10.79
CA PHE A 69 17.55 -4.23 -12.05
C PHE A 69 18.51 -5.27 -12.62
N GLU A 70 18.01 -6.47 -12.87
CA GLU A 70 18.74 -7.53 -13.56
C GLU A 70 17.93 -8.06 -14.75
N PHE A 71 18.62 -8.51 -15.80
CA PHE A 71 17.97 -9.03 -16.99
C PHE A 71 17.53 -10.48 -16.77
N ASN A 72 16.22 -10.71 -16.56
CA ASN A 72 15.68 -12.06 -16.44
C ASN A 72 15.62 -12.71 -17.83
N GLN A 73 16.60 -13.58 -18.11
CA GLN A 73 16.70 -14.31 -19.39
C GLN A 73 15.45 -15.15 -19.71
N SER A 74 14.73 -15.64 -18.70
CA SER A 74 13.49 -16.42 -18.88
C SER A 74 12.29 -15.57 -19.29
N LEU A 75 12.28 -14.28 -18.93
CA LEU A 75 11.22 -13.32 -19.25
C LEU A 75 11.59 -12.34 -20.38
N GLY A 76 12.84 -12.35 -20.84
CA GLY A 76 13.35 -11.49 -21.91
C GLY A 76 13.39 -9.99 -21.58
N ARG A 77 13.29 -9.61 -20.29
CA ARG A 77 13.15 -8.22 -19.83
C ARG A 77 13.92 -7.95 -18.53
N PRO A 78 14.31 -6.69 -18.24
CA PRO A 78 14.80 -6.31 -16.91
C PRO A 78 13.69 -6.47 -15.87
N GLU A 79 14.05 -7.05 -14.72
CA GLU A 79 13.19 -7.29 -13.57
C GLU A 79 13.77 -6.62 -12.32
N LYS A 80 12.89 -6.16 -11.43
CA LYS A 80 13.25 -5.43 -10.21
C LYS A 80 13.50 -6.40 -9.06
N ILE A 81 14.62 -6.25 -8.38
CA ILE A 81 15.02 -7.04 -7.22
C ILE A 81 14.31 -6.45 -5.98
N HIS A 82 13.15 -7.02 -5.67
CA HIS A 82 12.38 -6.75 -4.44
C HIS A 82 12.99 -7.41 -3.18
N LYS A 83 14.22 -7.94 -3.25
CA LYS A 83 14.91 -8.44 -2.04
C LYS A 83 15.11 -7.29 -1.04
N LYS A 84 14.82 -7.57 0.23
CA LYS A 84 15.12 -6.68 1.35
C LYS A 84 16.63 -6.43 1.44
N LEU A 85 17.04 -5.17 1.43
CA LEU A 85 18.40 -4.71 1.70
C LEU A 85 18.35 -3.68 2.83
N GLU A 86 19.05 -3.95 3.92
CA GLU A 86 19.10 -3.06 5.09
C GLU A 86 20.26 -2.06 4.98
N PHE A 87 20.07 -0.81 5.43
CA PHE A 87 21.13 0.20 5.45
C PHE A 87 21.03 1.07 6.73
N PRO A 88 22.15 1.36 7.42
CA PRO A 88 22.11 2.03 8.71
C PRO A 88 21.95 3.55 8.59
N GLN A 89 21.40 4.19 9.62
CA GLN A 89 21.38 5.66 9.73
C GLN A 89 22.79 6.28 9.83
N ILE A 90 23.77 5.54 10.36
CA ILE A 90 25.18 5.93 10.39
C ILE A 90 26.02 4.75 9.90
N ILE A 91 26.84 4.97 8.89
CA ILE A 91 27.85 4.00 8.40
C ILE A 91 29.25 4.47 8.81
N TYR A 92 30.11 3.54 9.25
CA TYR A 92 31.51 3.84 9.59
C TYR A 92 32.41 3.38 8.45
N MET A 93 32.99 4.33 7.73
CA MET A 93 33.74 4.04 6.49
C MET A 93 35.17 3.52 6.74
N ASP A 94 35.64 3.48 7.99
CA ASP A 94 36.99 3.02 8.36
C ASP A 94 37.36 1.65 7.81
N ARG A 95 36.40 0.71 7.78
CA ARG A 95 36.60 -0.66 7.27
C ARG A 95 36.85 -0.74 5.75
N TYR A 96 36.60 0.36 5.04
CA TYR A 96 36.73 0.47 3.58
C TYR A 96 37.90 1.41 3.17
N LEU A 97 38.54 2.09 4.12
CA LEU A 97 39.67 2.99 3.86
C LEU A 97 41.00 2.22 3.71
N HIS A 98 41.76 2.54 2.67
CA HIS A 98 43.06 1.91 2.39
C HIS A 98 44.04 1.99 3.57
N LYS A 99 43.98 3.07 4.37
CA LYS A 99 44.77 3.28 5.59
C LYS A 99 44.69 2.10 6.59
N ASN A 100 43.56 1.39 6.61
CA ASN A 100 43.26 0.36 7.61
C ASN A 100 43.37 -1.06 7.02
N ASN A 101 43.83 -1.23 5.77
CA ASN A 101 43.75 -2.48 5.02
C ASN A 101 44.34 -3.68 5.76
N GLU A 102 45.56 -3.59 6.32
CA GLU A 102 46.18 -4.68 7.09
C GLU A 102 45.30 -5.15 8.26
N GLN A 103 44.65 -4.23 8.98
CA GLN A 103 43.75 -4.59 10.09
C GLN A 103 42.48 -5.27 9.58
N ILE A 104 41.97 -4.85 8.42
CA ILE A 104 40.76 -5.40 7.82
C ILE A 104 41.01 -6.76 7.15
N HIS A 105 42.18 -7.01 6.54
CA HIS A 105 42.56 -8.35 6.09
C HIS A 105 42.56 -9.36 7.26
N ASN A 106 43.24 -9.02 8.36
CA ASN A 106 43.28 -9.87 9.56
C ASN A 106 41.86 -10.13 10.13
N ARG A 107 40.97 -9.13 10.12
CA ARG A 107 39.56 -9.32 10.52
C ARG A 107 38.78 -10.17 9.51
N ARG A 108 38.96 -10.00 8.20
CA ARG A 108 38.31 -10.82 7.16
C ARG A 108 38.68 -12.29 7.28
N GLU A 109 39.94 -12.61 7.60
CA GLU A 109 40.36 -14.00 7.89
C GLU A 109 39.67 -14.56 9.14
N GLU A 110 39.58 -13.78 10.22
CA GLU A 110 38.88 -14.21 11.44
C GLU A 110 37.36 -14.35 11.22
N VAL A 111 36.72 -13.44 10.49
CA VAL A 111 35.31 -13.54 10.06
C VAL A 111 35.08 -14.83 9.27
N LYS A 112 35.97 -15.16 8.33
CA LYS A 112 35.89 -16.42 7.58
C LYS A 112 36.00 -17.63 8.52
N ARG A 113 37.00 -17.65 9.41
CA ARG A 113 37.23 -18.72 10.39
C ARG A 113 36.04 -18.92 11.35
N LEU A 114 35.38 -17.83 11.75
CA LEU A 114 34.18 -17.85 12.60
C LEU A 114 32.93 -18.29 11.81
N LYS A 115 32.74 -17.82 10.56
CA LYS A 115 31.64 -18.29 9.68
C LYS A 115 31.76 -19.80 9.38
N GLU A 116 32.96 -20.31 9.14
CA GLU A 116 33.22 -21.75 8.97
C GLU A 116 32.87 -22.55 10.24
N GLN A 117 33.24 -22.06 11.42
CA GLN A 117 32.85 -22.67 12.71
C GLN A 117 31.34 -22.63 12.95
N LEU A 118 30.69 -21.51 12.62
CA LEU A 118 29.23 -21.33 12.74
C LEU A 118 28.48 -22.38 11.92
N ILE A 119 28.89 -22.60 10.66
CA ILE A 119 28.30 -23.62 9.78
C ILE A 119 28.45 -25.02 10.39
N VAL A 120 29.63 -25.37 10.92
CA VAL A 120 29.86 -26.68 11.55
C VAL A 120 29.03 -26.86 12.83
N LEU A 121 28.82 -25.81 13.63
CA LEU A 121 27.96 -25.86 14.82
C LEU A 121 26.47 -25.97 14.45
N GLN A 122 26.01 -25.22 13.44
CA GLN A 122 24.65 -25.29 12.92
C GLN A 122 24.34 -26.69 12.35
N GLN A 123 25.23 -27.26 11.54
CA GLN A 123 25.10 -28.63 11.04
C GLN A 123 24.98 -29.67 12.17
N LYS A 124 25.79 -29.54 13.23
CA LYS A 124 25.70 -30.41 14.41
C LYS A 124 24.36 -30.27 15.14
N LEU A 125 23.87 -29.04 15.35
CA LEU A 125 22.58 -28.82 15.99
C LEU A 125 21.43 -29.38 15.13
N GLU A 126 21.53 -29.25 13.81
CA GLU A 126 20.54 -29.75 12.86
C GLU A 126 20.44 -31.28 12.86
N CYS A 127 21.55 -32.01 13.11
CA CYS A 127 21.51 -33.45 13.32
C CYS A 127 20.67 -33.90 14.54
N TYR A 128 20.51 -33.03 15.56
CA TYR A 128 19.62 -33.30 16.70
C TYR A 128 18.18 -32.83 16.45
N ARG A 129 17.99 -31.74 15.70
CA ARG A 129 16.68 -31.17 15.36
C ARG A 129 15.93 -31.99 14.29
N ASN A 130 16.66 -32.48 13.31
CA ASN A 130 16.15 -33.24 12.16
C ASN A 130 16.82 -34.63 12.13
N TYR A 131 16.58 -35.39 13.20
CA TYR A 131 17.07 -36.75 13.36
C TYR A 131 16.15 -37.76 12.64
N GLY A 132 16.74 -38.79 12.05
CA GLY A 132 16.04 -39.86 11.35
C GLY A 132 16.69 -40.23 10.00
N SER A 133 16.55 -41.50 9.62
CA SER A 133 17.03 -42.04 8.34
C SER A 133 15.94 -42.14 7.25
N GLY A 134 14.70 -41.79 7.58
CA GLY A 134 13.57 -41.76 6.66
C GLY A 134 13.41 -40.40 5.96
N PRO A 135 12.39 -40.26 5.09
CA PRO A 135 12.04 -38.98 4.46
C PRO A 135 11.44 -37.99 5.47
N THR A 136 10.75 -38.49 6.50
CA THR A 136 10.34 -37.69 7.67
C THR A 136 11.41 -37.77 8.76
N LYS A 137 11.61 -36.63 9.42
CA LYS A 137 12.61 -36.40 10.47
C LYS A 137 11.98 -35.63 11.61
N TYR A 138 12.48 -35.84 12.83
CA TYR A 138 11.93 -35.25 14.05
C TYR A 138 13.06 -34.87 15.03
N PRO A 139 12.80 -34.01 16.02
CA PRO A 139 13.78 -33.73 17.07
C PRO A 139 14.05 -34.96 17.93
N LEU A 140 15.33 -35.25 18.21
CA LEU A 140 15.72 -36.43 18.96
C LEU A 140 15.21 -36.41 20.41
N ALA A 141 15.16 -35.22 21.05
CA ALA A 141 14.60 -35.06 22.39
C ALA A 141 13.11 -35.44 22.44
N ASP A 142 12.34 -35.03 21.44
CA ASP A 142 10.90 -35.30 21.36
C ASP A 142 10.63 -36.78 21.08
N MET A 143 11.39 -37.41 20.18
CA MET A 143 11.33 -38.87 19.98
C MET A 143 11.68 -39.66 21.24
N LEU A 144 12.72 -39.26 21.98
CA LEU A 144 13.06 -39.88 23.26
C LEU A 144 11.93 -39.70 24.30
N GLN A 145 11.24 -38.56 24.28
CA GLN A 145 10.06 -38.33 25.12
C GLN A 145 8.87 -39.20 24.71
N TYR A 146 8.51 -39.28 23.43
CA TYR A 146 7.37 -40.10 22.98
C TYR A 146 7.61 -41.61 23.21
N VAL A 147 8.85 -42.09 23.04
CA VAL A 147 9.20 -43.48 23.37
C VAL A 147 9.17 -43.72 24.89
N LEU A 148 9.56 -42.74 25.70
CA LEU A 148 9.44 -42.80 27.16
C LEU A 148 7.98 -42.77 27.63
N GLU A 149 7.13 -41.97 26.98
CA GLU A 149 5.69 -41.91 27.24
C GLU A 149 5.03 -43.24 26.88
N PHE A 150 5.26 -43.77 25.68
CA PHE A 150 4.84 -45.10 25.26
C PHE A 150 5.24 -46.17 26.27
N ALA A 151 6.52 -46.20 26.69
CA ALA A 151 6.99 -47.13 27.71
C ALA A 151 6.26 -46.97 29.06
N CYS A 152 5.87 -45.74 29.44
CA CYS A 152 5.14 -45.47 30.67
C CYS A 152 3.62 -45.76 30.59
N THR A 153 3.06 -46.05 29.41
CA THR A 153 1.64 -46.42 29.29
C THR A 153 1.38 -47.82 29.85
N LYS A 154 0.20 -48.01 30.45
CA LYS A 154 -0.21 -49.32 30.98
C LYS A 154 -0.92 -50.12 29.89
N PRO A 155 -0.57 -51.39 29.65
CA PRO A 155 -1.26 -52.20 28.65
C PRO A 155 -2.71 -52.47 29.06
N THR A 156 -3.66 -51.94 28.28
CA THR A 156 -5.10 -52.25 28.42
C THR A 156 -5.34 -53.68 27.93
N SER A 157 -6.02 -54.50 28.74
CA SER A 157 -6.17 -55.94 28.52
C SER A 157 -7.24 -56.34 27.48
N VAL A 158 -7.22 -55.72 26.30
CA VAL A 158 -8.06 -56.13 25.16
C VAL A 158 -7.28 -55.90 23.86
N SER A 159 -6.93 -56.99 23.16
CA SER A 159 -6.43 -56.93 21.78
C SER A 159 -7.58 -57.14 20.79
N PRO A 160 -7.74 -56.30 19.75
CA PRO A 160 -8.58 -56.65 18.61
C PRO A 160 -7.98 -57.83 17.82
N PRO A 161 -8.78 -58.76 17.29
CA PRO A 161 -8.28 -59.84 16.45
C PRO A 161 -7.86 -59.31 15.07
N VAL A 162 -6.74 -59.80 14.56
CA VAL A 162 -6.24 -59.45 13.22
C VAL A 162 -7.06 -60.14 12.14
N TYR A 163 -7.60 -59.35 11.20
CA TYR A 163 -7.96 -59.81 9.86
C TYR A 163 -7.34 -58.90 8.81
N SER A 164 -7.01 -59.48 7.65
CA SER A 164 -6.16 -58.86 6.63
C SER A 164 -6.96 -58.16 5.52
N THR A 165 -6.25 -57.42 4.68
CA THR A 165 -6.67 -56.90 3.36
C THR A 165 -7.93 -56.04 3.31
N SER A 166 -7.74 -54.72 3.30
CA SER A 166 -7.70 -54.02 2.00
C SER A 166 -6.90 -52.71 2.09
N ILE A 167 -6.43 -52.19 0.95
CA ILE A 167 -5.76 -50.89 0.85
C ILE A 167 -6.78 -49.87 0.34
N THR A 168 -7.09 -48.87 1.16
CA THR A 168 -7.68 -47.59 0.70
C THR A 168 -7.05 -46.45 1.49
N VAL A 169 -6.45 -45.50 0.77
CA VAL A 169 -5.82 -44.31 1.35
C VAL A 169 -6.90 -43.26 1.63
N PHE A 170 -7.08 -42.87 2.90
CA PHE A 170 -7.89 -41.71 3.26
C PHE A 170 -7.24 -40.91 4.40
N THR A 171 -6.47 -39.89 4.00
CA THR A 171 -6.27 -38.59 4.68
C THR A 171 -6.38 -38.54 6.21
N VAL A 172 -5.24 -38.62 6.90
CA VAL A 172 -5.10 -38.03 8.25
C VAL A 172 -4.93 -36.52 8.08
N PHE A 173 -6.04 -35.78 8.02
CA PHE A 173 -6.04 -34.33 7.86
C PHE A 173 -7.11 -33.63 8.73
N LEU A 174 -7.06 -33.90 10.04
CA LEU A 174 -7.58 -33.01 11.10
C LEU A 174 -6.96 -33.42 12.45
N LEU A 175 -6.70 -32.44 13.33
CA LEU A 175 -6.02 -32.51 14.65
C LEU A 175 -4.55 -32.01 14.74
N ILE A 176 -4.21 -30.94 14.01
CA ILE A 176 -3.10 -30.03 14.38
C ILE A 176 -3.66 -28.61 14.53
N SER A 177 -4.43 -28.37 15.59
CA SER A 177 -5.03 -27.06 15.91
C SER A 177 -5.33 -26.89 17.40
N CYS A 178 -4.36 -27.19 18.27
CA CYS A 178 -4.30 -26.72 19.66
C CYS A 178 -2.86 -26.88 20.20
N PHE A 179 -2.50 -26.04 21.17
CA PHE A 179 -1.22 -26.01 21.90
C PHE A 179 0.04 -25.58 21.12
N SER A 180 0.15 -24.26 20.88
CA SER A 180 1.45 -23.56 20.78
C SER A 180 1.34 -22.07 21.13
N SER A 181 1.03 -21.74 22.39
CA SER A 181 1.20 -20.38 22.95
C SER A 181 1.09 -20.34 24.48
N VAL A 182 2.17 -20.64 25.20
CA VAL A 182 2.36 -20.19 26.59
C VAL A 182 3.80 -19.74 26.74
N GLY A 183 4.03 -18.47 27.09
CA GLY A 183 5.36 -17.98 27.39
C GLY A 183 5.63 -16.51 27.04
N LEU A 184 5.03 -15.58 27.79
CA LEU A 184 5.74 -14.46 28.43
C LEU A 184 4.76 -13.53 29.16
N LEU A 185 4.85 -13.50 30.50
CA LEU A 185 4.87 -12.26 31.26
C LEU A 185 5.36 -12.51 32.70
N SER A 186 6.29 -11.65 33.12
CA SER A 186 6.88 -11.51 34.46
C SER A 186 7.48 -10.08 34.46
N GLN A 187 7.55 -9.30 35.54
CA GLN A 187 7.66 -9.63 36.97
C GLN A 187 6.97 -8.57 37.86
N CYS A 188 6.79 -8.89 39.16
CA CYS A 188 6.68 -7.95 40.30
C CYS A 188 5.43 -7.01 40.37
N GLN A 189 5.04 -6.46 41.53
CA GLN A 189 5.73 -6.35 42.85
C GLN A 189 4.78 -6.51 44.08
N GLU A 190 5.33 -6.32 45.28
CA GLU A 190 4.80 -6.66 46.63
C GLU A 190 3.51 -5.93 47.12
N PRO A 191 2.83 -6.44 48.17
CA PRO A 191 1.53 -5.94 48.67
C PRO A 191 1.62 -4.94 49.85
N GLY A 192 0.46 -4.43 50.31
CA GLY A 192 0.30 -3.64 51.54
C GLY A 192 -0.92 -4.06 52.37
N ASP A 193 -0.82 -3.90 53.70
CA ASP A 193 -1.80 -4.41 54.70
C ASP A 193 -3.16 -3.72 54.73
N THR A 194 -4.19 -4.47 55.12
CA THR A 194 -5.17 -4.02 56.15
C THR A 194 -5.88 -5.24 56.78
N GLY A 195 -6.27 -5.16 58.05
CA GLY A 195 -6.74 -6.32 58.82
C GLY A 195 -8.18 -6.24 59.36
N LEU A 196 -8.48 -7.17 60.28
CA LEU A 196 -9.39 -7.13 61.45
C LEU A 196 -10.41 -5.98 61.55
N SER A 197 -11.66 -6.16 61.98
CA SER A 197 -12.43 -7.31 62.49
C SER A 197 -13.89 -6.85 62.71
N ASP A 198 -14.89 -7.77 62.72
CA ASP A 198 -15.89 -7.90 63.82
C ASP A 198 -17.13 -8.75 63.44
N SER A 199 -17.95 -9.07 64.44
CA SER A 199 -19.07 -10.04 64.45
C SER A 199 -19.93 -9.85 65.72
N PRO A 200 -21.07 -10.56 65.94
CA PRO A 200 -21.83 -11.47 65.07
C PRO A 200 -23.21 -10.80 64.69
N THR A 201 -24.44 -11.36 64.61
CA THR A 201 -25.08 -12.66 64.96
C THR A 201 -26.47 -12.77 64.29
N CYS A 202 -27.03 -13.99 64.16
CA CYS A 202 -28.48 -14.31 64.08
C CYS A 202 -29.27 -13.80 62.83
N GLN A 203 -30.06 -14.60 62.07
CA GLN A 203 -30.75 -15.88 62.35
C GLN A 203 -31.02 -16.75 61.10
N GLN A 204 -31.12 -18.08 61.30
CA GLN A 204 -31.97 -19.07 60.58
C GLN A 204 -31.68 -19.40 59.07
N GLN A 205 -32.40 -20.40 58.55
CA GLN A 205 -32.12 -21.33 57.42
C GLN A 205 -33.45 -21.79 56.77
N PRO A 206 -33.52 -22.61 55.69
CA PRO A 206 -32.64 -22.93 54.53
C PRO A 206 -33.45 -22.69 53.20
N PRO A 207 -33.40 -23.44 52.06
CA PRO A 207 -32.46 -24.46 51.55
C PRO A 207 -32.04 -24.36 50.05
N SER A 208 -31.12 -25.27 49.67
CA SER A 208 -30.82 -25.73 48.30
C SER A 208 -30.06 -24.78 47.34
N GLY A 209 -29.17 -25.36 46.52
CA GLY A 209 -28.27 -24.63 45.62
C GLY A 209 -26.88 -25.29 45.60
N GLN A 210 -26.48 -25.82 44.44
CA GLN A 210 -25.28 -26.63 44.23
C GLN A 210 -23.99 -26.03 44.85
N ARG A 211 -23.34 -26.77 45.76
CA ARG A 211 -21.92 -26.50 46.09
C ARG A 211 -21.04 -26.97 44.93
N THR A 212 -20.37 -26.04 44.25
CA THR A 212 -19.21 -26.36 43.43
C THR A 212 -18.12 -26.99 44.30
N PRO A 213 -17.46 -28.08 43.86
CA PRO A 213 -16.36 -28.67 44.62
C PRO A 213 -15.18 -27.70 44.72
N ILE A 214 -14.71 -27.45 45.95
CA ILE A 214 -13.52 -26.64 46.19
C ILE A 214 -12.29 -27.48 45.85
N PHE A 215 -11.76 -27.26 44.65
CA PHE A 215 -10.49 -27.85 44.22
C PHE A 215 -9.32 -27.20 44.97
N LYS A 216 -8.27 -27.97 45.23
CA LYS A 216 -7.05 -27.45 45.86
C LYS A 216 -6.16 -26.83 44.79
N PRO A 217 -5.25 -25.90 45.15
CA PRO A 217 -4.13 -25.57 44.29
C PRO A 217 -3.44 -26.86 43.81
N PHE A 218 -3.16 -26.94 42.50
CA PHE A 218 -2.50 -28.06 41.82
C PHE A 218 -3.29 -29.39 41.68
N THR A 219 -4.60 -29.46 42.00
CA THR A 219 -5.41 -30.65 41.58
C THR A 219 -5.97 -30.47 40.17
N GLN A 220 -5.65 -31.40 39.24
CA GLN A 220 -6.29 -31.44 37.92
C GLN A 220 -7.74 -31.95 38.01
N CYS A 221 -8.66 -31.24 37.36
CA CYS A 221 -10.10 -31.40 37.56
C CYS A 221 -10.81 -32.17 36.44
N ARG A 222 -10.27 -33.31 36.01
CA ARG A 222 -10.95 -34.23 35.08
C ARG A 222 -10.47 -35.66 35.28
N ALA A 223 -11.41 -36.59 35.43
CA ALA A 223 -11.13 -37.99 35.12
C ALA A 223 -11.00 -38.14 33.60
N PRO A 224 -10.14 -39.02 33.08
CA PRO A 224 -10.15 -39.36 31.66
C PRO A 224 -11.51 -39.97 31.31
N MET A 225 -12.20 -39.39 30.32
CA MET A 225 -13.27 -40.09 29.60
C MET A 225 -12.64 -41.25 28.82
N ASP A 226 -13.40 -42.32 28.56
CA ASP A 226 -12.89 -43.51 27.87
C ASP A 226 -12.19 -43.15 26.56
N THR A 227 -10.88 -43.39 26.54
CA THR A 227 -10.01 -43.13 25.39
C THR A 227 -9.83 -44.42 24.59
N PRO A 228 -9.68 -44.33 23.25
CA PRO A 228 -9.36 -45.50 22.43
C PRO A 228 -8.05 -46.15 22.93
N PRO A 229 -7.88 -47.48 22.78
CA PRO A 229 -6.77 -48.22 23.37
C PRO A 229 -5.43 -47.63 22.92
N HIS A 230 -4.74 -47.00 23.87
CA HIS A 230 -3.49 -46.31 23.60
C HIS A 230 -2.38 -47.32 23.28
N PRO A 231 -1.47 -47.04 22.33
CA PRO A 231 -0.30 -47.90 22.10
C PRO A 231 0.48 -48.09 23.40
N ALA A 232 0.69 -49.35 23.79
CA ALA A 232 1.35 -49.72 25.04
C ALA A 232 2.22 -50.98 24.87
N PRO A 233 3.33 -51.11 25.62
CA PRO A 233 4.20 -52.27 25.55
C PRO A 233 3.48 -53.56 26.02
N HIS A 234 3.60 -54.62 25.24
CA HIS A 234 3.08 -55.95 25.58
C HIS A 234 4.18 -56.82 26.19
N SER A 235 3.89 -57.49 27.31
CA SER A 235 4.73 -58.54 27.92
C SER A 235 6.19 -58.14 28.22
N VAL A 236 6.38 -57.07 29.00
CA VAL A 236 7.68 -56.58 29.50
C VAL A 236 7.75 -56.70 31.03
N THR A 237 8.92 -57.04 31.61
CA THR A 237 9.09 -57.07 33.08
C THR A 237 9.22 -55.68 33.69
N GLU A 238 8.94 -55.53 34.99
CA GLU A 238 9.05 -54.22 35.64
C GLU A 238 10.53 -53.78 35.77
N GLU A 239 11.46 -54.73 35.86
CA GLU A 239 12.90 -54.51 35.91
C GLU A 239 13.42 -53.97 34.56
N GLU A 240 13.06 -54.60 33.45
CA GLU A 240 13.37 -54.11 32.09
C GLU A 240 12.78 -52.72 31.86
N LEU A 241 11.51 -52.51 32.26
CA LEU A 241 10.84 -51.23 32.05
C LEU A 241 11.47 -50.10 32.87
N ARG A 242 11.85 -50.35 34.12
CA ARG A 242 12.62 -49.39 34.94
C ARG A 242 13.97 -49.08 34.30
N PHE A 243 14.68 -50.08 33.77
CA PHE A 243 15.97 -49.89 33.09
C PHE A 243 15.85 -49.04 31.82
N VAL A 244 14.91 -49.38 30.92
CA VAL A 244 14.64 -48.64 29.68
C VAL A 244 14.25 -47.19 29.99
N LYS A 245 13.39 -46.98 30.99
CA LYS A 245 13.00 -45.65 31.47
C LYS A 245 14.20 -44.81 31.91
N ILE A 246 15.08 -45.35 32.74
CA ILE A 246 16.29 -44.65 33.20
C ILE A 246 17.21 -44.31 32.02
N CYS A 247 17.39 -45.22 31.06
CA CYS A 247 18.22 -44.97 29.88
C CYS A 247 17.64 -43.86 28.99
N LEU A 248 16.35 -43.92 28.65
CA LEU A 248 15.67 -42.91 27.85
C LEU A 248 15.67 -41.53 28.53
N GLN A 249 15.41 -41.47 29.84
CA GLN A 249 15.47 -40.22 30.60
C GLN A 249 16.87 -39.62 30.61
N ARG A 250 17.91 -40.44 30.84
CA ARG A 250 19.31 -39.97 30.82
C ARG A 250 19.72 -39.48 29.43
N TRP A 251 19.43 -40.25 28.37
CA TRP A 251 19.72 -39.86 26.98
C TRP A 251 18.95 -38.61 26.57
N ARG A 252 17.69 -38.43 27.00
CA ARG A 252 16.93 -37.20 26.73
C ARG A 252 17.64 -35.99 27.34
N SER A 253 18.00 -36.05 28.62
CA SER A 253 18.71 -34.95 29.28
C SER A 253 20.11 -34.70 28.70
N GLU A 254 20.84 -35.75 28.33
CA GLU A 254 22.12 -35.62 27.59
C GLU A 254 21.92 -34.89 26.26
N VAL A 255 20.89 -35.25 25.47
CA VAL A 255 20.56 -34.58 24.20
C VAL A 255 20.14 -33.12 24.42
N GLU A 256 19.28 -32.84 25.39
CA GLU A 256 18.84 -31.48 25.71
C GLU A 256 19.99 -30.57 26.16
N ILE A 257 20.92 -31.09 26.97
CA ILE A 257 22.15 -30.38 27.37
C ILE A 257 23.01 -30.11 26.12
N ASN A 258 23.33 -31.13 25.32
CA ASN A 258 24.15 -30.96 24.11
C ASN A 258 23.52 -29.96 23.12
N MET A 259 22.20 -30.00 22.91
CA MET A 259 21.49 -29.04 22.04
C MET A 259 21.56 -27.61 22.58
N ASN A 260 21.48 -27.42 23.91
CA ASN A 260 21.56 -26.09 24.52
C ASN A 260 23.00 -25.55 24.58
N GLU A 261 24.00 -26.42 24.79
CA GLU A 261 25.41 -26.07 24.65
C GLU A 261 25.77 -25.69 23.20
N LEU A 262 25.22 -26.40 22.20
CA LEU A 262 25.38 -26.06 20.78
C LEU A 262 24.74 -24.71 20.44
N LYS A 263 23.50 -24.44 20.88
CA LYS A 263 22.86 -23.11 20.75
C LYS A 263 23.72 -22.02 21.36
N ALA A 264 24.07 -22.13 22.65
CA ALA A 264 24.89 -21.14 23.34
C ALA A 264 26.27 -20.96 22.68
N SER A 265 26.80 -21.97 21.98
CA SER A 265 28.05 -21.87 21.22
C SER A 265 27.86 -21.17 19.87
N ILE A 266 26.74 -21.40 19.19
CA ILE A 266 26.30 -20.64 18.01
C ILE A 266 26.12 -19.17 18.40
N ASP A 267 25.39 -18.88 19.47
CA ASP A 267 25.09 -17.53 19.94
C ASP A 267 26.38 -16.74 20.25
N ARG A 268 27.37 -17.37 20.90
CA ARG A 268 28.70 -16.75 21.15
C ARG A 268 29.49 -16.49 19.87
N VAL A 269 29.38 -17.33 18.84
CA VAL A 269 30.07 -17.12 17.55
C VAL A 269 29.37 -16.03 16.74
N SER A 270 28.04 -15.99 16.73
CA SER A 270 27.25 -14.90 16.12
C SER A 270 27.58 -13.55 16.79
N GLN A 271 27.58 -13.48 18.12
CA GLN A 271 27.92 -12.26 18.85
C GLN A 271 29.37 -11.80 18.59
N ALA A 272 30.32 -12.74 18.42
CA ALA A 272 31.70 -12.42 18.03
C ALA A 272 31.81 -11.90 16.59
N LEU A 273 30.96 -12.38 15.67
CA LEU A 273 30.87 -11.87 14.29
C LEU A 273 30.24 -10.46 14.26
N GLU A 274 29.16 -10.23 15.00
CA GLU A 274 28.50 -8.91 15.14
C GLU A 274 29.42 -7.86 15.79
N GLY A 275 30.21 -8.27 16.81
CA GLY A 275 31.19 -7.41 17.46
C GLY A 275 32.43 -7.08 16.61
N MET A 276 32.70 -7.83 15.53
CA MET A 276 34.01 -7.86 14.86
C MET A 276 34.49 -6.51 14.29
N TYR A 277 33.56 -5.63 13.89
CA TYR A 277 33.89 -4.31 13.34
C TYR A 277 33.50 -3.15 14.27
N SER A 278 32.97 -3.45 15.46
CA SER A 278 32.48 -2.47 16.44
C SER A 278 33.57 -1.91 17.38
N ASP A 279 34.85 -2.15 17.05
CA ASP A 279 35.99 -1.61 17.79
C ASP A 279 36.15 -0.10 17.55
N ASN A 280 36.44 0.66 18.61
CA ASN A 280 36.60 2.12 18.55
C ASN A 280 37.58 2.61 17.46
N SER A 281 38.60 1.82 17.10
CA SER A 281 39.55 2.16 16.02
C SER A 281 38.94 2.13 14.61
N LEU A 282 37.79 1.49 14.43
CA LEU A 282 37.02 1.42 13.18
C LEU A 282 35.70 2.21 13.24
N CYS A 283 35.55 3.07 14.25
CA CYS A 283 34.40 3.97 14.42
C CYS A 283 34.86 5.45 14.45
N GLN A 284 35.76 5.84 13.55
CA GLN A 284 36.43 7.16 13.50
C GLN A 284 36.03 8.00 12.28
N VAL A 285 35.33 7.40 11.30
CA VAL A 285 34.82 8.03 10.08
C VAL A 285 33.32 7.77 9.95
N PRO A 286 32.48 8.34 10.86
CA PRO A 286 31.03 8.28 10.77
C PRO A 286 30.49 9.11 9.59
N TYR A 287 29.58 8.50 8.83
CA TYR A 287 28.79 9.14 7.80
C TYR A 287 27.30 8.95 8.14
N ARG A 288 26.55 10.04 8.32
CA ARG A 288 25.10 9.99 8.62
C ARG A 288 24.29 10.01 7.34
N LEU A 289 23.26 9.17 7.26
CA LEU A 289 22.29 9.16 6.18
C LEU A 289 21.51 10.48 6.19
N HIS A 290 21.64 11.25 5.12
CA HIS A 290 20.96 12.54 4.93
C HIS A 290 19.69 12.37 4.08
N ALA A 291 19.75 11.57 3.01
CA ALA A 291 18.59 11.32 2.16
C ALA A 291 18.55 9.91 1.56
N VAL A 292 17.35 9.46 1.22
CA VAL A 292 17.06 8.19 0.54
C VAL A 292 16.11 8.48 -0.61
N LEU A 293 16.50 8.11 -1.83
CA LEU A 293 15.65 8.23 -3.01
C LEU A 293 15.01 6.89 -3.31
N VAL A 294 13.67 6.87 -3.33
CA VAL A 294 12.83 5.69 -3.43
C VAL A 294 12.13 5.68 -4.80
N HIS A 295 11.99 4.48 -5.37
CA HIS A 295 11.29 4.24 -6.63
C HIS A 295 10.28 3.09 -6.47
N GLU A 296 9.04 3.31 -6.93
CA GLU A 296 7.99 2.30 -7.09
C GLU A 296 7.56 2.20 -8.56
N GLY A 297 7.60 1.00 -9.14
CA GLY A 297 7.31 0.80 -10.56
C GLY A 297 8.36 -0.03 -11.30
N GLN A 298 8.31 0.03 -12.63
CA GLN A 298 9.13 -0.73 -13.57
C GLN A 298 10.35 0.09 -14.04
N ALA A 299 11.29 -0.55 -14.74
CA ALA A 299 12.53 0.10 -15.19
C ALA A 299 12.31 1.31 -16.13
N SER A 300 11.21 1.32 -16.88
CA SER A 300 10.86 2.37 -17.86
C SER A 300 9.90 3.44 -17.33
N ALA A 301 9.14 3.13 -16.27
CA ALA A 301 8.12 4.01 -15.72
C ALA A 301 7.77 3.63 -14.27
N GLY A 302 7.71 4.64 -13.40
CA GLY A 302 7.36 4.49 -12.00
C GLY A 302 7.30 5.83 -11.28
N HIS A 303 6.90 5.79 -10.01
CA HIS A 303 6.81 6.93 -9.12
C HIS A 303 8.06 7.07 -8.25
N TYR A 304 8.47 8.30 -7.98
CA TYR A 304 9.71 8.62 -7.29
C TYR A 304 9.46 9.61 -6.16
N TRP A 305 10.06 9.37 -4.99
CA TRP A 305 10.02 10.29 -3.85
C TRP A 305 11.31 10.24 -3.05
N ALA A 306 11.52 11.25 -2.21
CA ALA A 306 12.66 11.33 -1.32
C ALA A 306 12.23 11.28 0.15
N TYR A 307 13.03 10.59 0.96
CA TYR A 307 13.13 10.89 2.38
C TYR A 307 14.38 11.73 2.61
N ILE A 308 14.25 12.84 3.35
CA ILE A 308 15.37 13.70 3.72
C ILE A 308 15.28 13.95 5.23
N TYR A 309 16.42 13.92 5.93
CA TYR A 309 16.47 14.20 7.36
C TYR A 309 16.55 15.71 7.59
N ASP A 310 15.56 16.24 8.30
CA ASP A 310 15.50 17.62 8.81
C ASP A 310 16.36 17.68 10.06
N HIS A 311 17.62 18.13 9.91
CA HIS A 311 18.61 18.16 11.00
C HIS A 311 18.29 19.22 12.06
N ALA A 312 17.55 20.28 11.70
CA ALA A 312 17.15 21.35 12.62
C ALA A 312 16.05 20.88 13.59
N ASN A 313 15.10 20.08 13.11
CA ASN A 313 14.00 19.52 13.91
C ASN A 313 14.22 18.03 14.27
N GLN A 314 15.37 17.45 13.89
CA GLN A 314 15.82 16.09 14.16
C GLN A 314 14.86 14.96 13.72
N ARG A 315 14.14 15.15 12.62
CA ARG A 315 13.08 14.24 12.12
C ARG A 315 13.27 13.85 10.65
N TRP A 316 12.57 12.81 10.20
CA TRP A 316 12.50 12.46 8.78
C TRP A 316 11.34 13.19 8.11
N MET A 317 11.59 13.71 6.90
CA MET A 317 10.59 14.36 6.06
C MET A 317 10.45 13.60 4.75
N LYS A 318 9.22 13.30 4.33
CA LYS A 318 8.88 12.63 3.07
C LYS A 318 8.48 13.71 2.06
N TYR A 319 9.25 13.83 0.98
CA TYR A 319 9.03 14.75 -0.13
C TYR A 319 8.48 13.95 -1.32
N ASN A 320 7.18 14.11 -1.59
CA ASN A 320 6.41 13.33 -2.55
C ASN A 320 5.61 14.28 -3.46
N ASP A 321 6.23 14.68 -4.59
CA ASP A 321 5.78 15.77 -5.45
C ASP A 321 5.46 17.05 -4.66
N VAL A 322 4.21 17.51 -4.70
CA VAL A 322 3.70 18.70 -4.00
C VAL A 322 3.43 18.47 -2.50
N ILE A 323 3.52 17.23 -2.02
CA ILE A 323 3.24 16.85 -0.63
C ILE A 323 4.56 16.67 0.12
N VAL A 324 4.80 17.52 1.12
CA VAL A 324 5.91 17.39 2.08
C VAL A 324 5.32 17.10 3.45
N SER A 325 5.60 15.92 4.00
CA SER A 325 4.99 15.44 5.25
C SER A 325 6.03 14.92 6.24
N GLU A 326 5.80 15.10 7.54
CA GLU A 326 6.59 14.46 8.59
C GLU A 326 6.45 12.92 8.54
N SER A 327 7.58 12.25 8.78
CA SER A 327 7.71 10.79 8.68
C SER A 327 8.69 10.25 9.73
N SER A 328 8.76 8.93 9.87
CA SER A 328 9.61 8.25 10.84
C SER A 328 10.56 7.25 10.17
N TRP A 329 11.57 6.80 10.92
CA TRP A 329 12.53 5.81 10.43
C TRP A 329 11.86 4.50 10.01
N GLU A 330 10.81 4.08 10.72
CA GLU A 330 10.07 2.85 10.45
C GLU A 330 9.28 2.93 9.13
N GLU A 331 8.74 4.10 8.81
CA GLU A 331 8.09 4.38 7.53
C GLU A 331 9.12 4.39 6.39
N LEU A 332 10.24 5.10 6.58
CA LEU A 332 11.34 5.10 5.61
C LEU A 332 11.82 3.67 5.33
N VAL A 333 12.11 2.88 6.37
CA VAL A 333 12.57 1.49 6.26
C VAL A 333 11.60 0.62 5.48
N ARG A 334 10.30 0.69 5.78
CA ARG A 334 9.25 -0.09 5.11
C ARG A 334 9.18 0.22 3.61
N ASP A 335 9.24 1.49 3.24
CA ASP A 335 9.14 1.94 1.85
C ASP A 335 10.47 1.77 1.08
N SER A 336 11.61 1.72 1.79
CA SER A 336 12.96 1.80 1.18
C SER A 336 13.74 0.49 1.13
N TYR A 337 13.63 -0.41 2.11
CA TYR A 337 14.44 -1.63 2.13
C TYR A 337 14.04 -2.61 1.00
N GLY A 338 12.80 -2.55 0.54
CA GLY A 338 12.21 -3.45 -0.46
C GLY A 338 11.66 -4.74 0.15
N GLY A 339 10.71 -5.36 -0.55
CA GLY A 339 10.12 -6.67 -0.20
C GLY A 339 8.91 -6.61 0.74
N MET A 340 8.62 -5.44 1.32
CA MET A 340 7.33 -5.17 2.00
C MET A 340 6.32 -4.48 1.07
N THR A 341 6.79 -3.81 0.03
CA THR A 341 5.99 -3.07 -0.97
C THR A 341 6.64 -3.19 -2.36
N ASN A 342 6.01 -2.60 -3.38
CA ASN A 342 6.60 -2.48 -4.72
C ASN A 342 7.68 -1.39 -4.80
N ALA A 343 7.82 -0.57 -3.74
CA ALA A 343 8.82 0.46 -3.58
C ALA A 343 10.18 -0.11 -3.13
N SER A 344 11.25 0.62 -3.42
CA SER A 344 12.59 0.34 -2.93
C SER A 344 13.51 1.54 -3.13
N ALA A 345 14.46 1.76 -2.21
CA ALA A 345 15.56 2.71 -2.43
C ALA A 345 16.41 2.30 -3.63
N TYR A 346 16.71 3.28 -4.49
CA TYR A 346 17.65 3.16 -5.60
C TYR A 346 18.89 4.05 -5.42
N CYS A 347 18.85 5.03 -4.51
CA CYS A 347 20.03 5.82 -4.14
C CYS A 347 20.00 6.18 -2.64
N LEU A 348 21.16 6.11 -1.99
CA LEU A 348 21.38 6.55 -0.61
C LEU A 348 22.38 7.72 -0.61
N MET A 349 22.09 8.77 0.16
CA MET A 349 22.97 9.93 0.32
C MET A 349 23.38 10.07 1.78
N TYR A 350 24.68 9.91 2.04
CA TYR A 350 25.30 10.07 3.34
C TYR A 350 26.15 11.34 3.38
N ILE A 351 26.31 11.95 4.56
CA ILE A 351 27.17 13.12 4.81
C ILE A 351 28.17 12.83 5.92
N ASP A 352 29.37 13.39 5.81
CA ASP A 352 30.44 13.23 6.81
C ASP A 352 30.06 13.96 8.11
N ASP A 353 29.79 13.19 9.17
CA ASP A 353 29.31 13.70 10.47
C ASP A 353 30.35 14.58 11.19
N ARG A 354 31.60 14.53 10.73
CA ARG A 354 32.71 15.34 11.28
C ARG A 354 32.76 16.74 10.69
N LEU A 355 31.86 17.09 9.77
CA LEU A 355 31.81 18.36 9.04
C LEU A 355 30.47 19.10 9.28
N PRO A 356 30.25 19.73 10.45
CA PRO A 356 28.96 20.39 10.79
C PRO A 356 28.52 21.48 9.80
N HIS A 357 29.47 22.11 9.09
CA HIS A 357 29.20 23.13 8.08
C HIS A 357 28.45 22.63 6.84
N LEU A 358 28.23 21.32 6.70
CA LEU A 358 27.34 20.74 5.68
C LEU A 358 25.85 20.84 6.07
N ILE A 359 25.56 21.28 7.30
CA ILE A 359 24.24 21.17 7.95
C ILE A 359 23.81 22.50 8.60
N THR A 360 24.75 23.33 9.07
CA THR A 360 24.45 24.64 9.66
C THR A 360 23.87 25.61 8.64
N GLU A 361 22.76 26.27 8.99
CA GLU A 361 22.20 27.40 8.26
C GLU A 361 23.18 28.60 8.22
N ASP A 362 23.10 29.41 7.17
CA ASP A 362 23.96 30.58 6.98
C ASP A 362 23.79 31.58 8.15
N THR A 363 24.92 32.03 8.71
CA THR A 363 24.97 33.06 9.75
C THR A 363 25.41 34.39 9.18
N ASP A 364 24.76 35.48 9.61
CA ASP A 364 25.09 36.84 9.23
C ASP A 364 26.51 37.24 9.68
N ASP A 365 27.35 37.71 8.74
CA ASP A 365 28.78 37.99 8.94
C ASP A 365 29.07 39.09 9.98
N GLU A 366 28.14 40.03 10.22
CA GLU A 366 28.34 41.16 11.15
C GLU A 366 27.78 40.87 12.56
N THR A 367 26.72 40.09 12.67
CA THR A 367 25.99 39.84 13.94
C THR A 367 26.16 38.43 14.50
N GLY A 368 26.60 37.46 13.69
CA GLY A 368 26.73 36.05 14.06
C GLY A 368 25.39 35.34 14.35
N GLN A 369 24.27 35.93 13.93
CA GLN A 369 22.94 35.35 14.08
C GLN A 369 22.58 34.51 12.86
N VAL A 370 21.80 33.44 13.06
CA VAL A 370 21.26 32.64 11.96
C VAL A 370 20.36 33.50 11.09
N MET A 371 20.62 33.54 9.79
CA MET A 371 19.86 34.34 8.84
C MET A 371 18.46 33.75 8.67
N GLN A 372 17.42 34.59 8.70
CA GLN A 372 16.09 34.13 8.25
C GLN A 372 16.18 33.76 6.76
N ALA A 373 15.53 32.68 6.34
CA ALA A 373 15.66 32.10 4.99
C ALA A 373 15.29 33.02 3.82
N MET A 374 14.63 34.16 4.09
CA MET A 374 14.37 35.21 3.09
C MET A 374 15.54 36.20 2.96
N ASP A 375 16.34 36.37 4.01
CA ASP A 375 17.42 37.36 4.08
C ASP A 375 18.81 36.79 3.75
N SER A 376 18.99 35.46 3.76
CA SER A 376 20.12 34.79 3.10
C SER A 376 20.03 34.85 1.56
N LEU A 377 18.83 34.98 0.99
CA LEU A 377 18.65 35.08 -0.47
C LEU A 377 19.27 36.38 -1.04
N PRO A 378 20.05 36.33 -2.14
CA PRO A 378 20.51 37.50 -2.87
C PRO A 378 19.36 38.47 -3.22
N PRO A 379 19.57 39.80 -3.21
CA PRO A 379 18.49 40.78 -3.33
C PRO A 379 17.56 40.60 -4.54
N ILE A 380 18.08 40.13 -5.68
CA ILE A 380 17.29 39.85 -6.89
C ILE A 380 16.34 38.67 -6.68
N LEU A 381 16.80 37.58 -6.07
CA LEU A 381 15.96 36.42 -5.76
C LEU A 381 14.96 36.75 -4.63
N ARG A 382 15.38 37.54 -3.65
CA ARG A 382 14.52 38.07 -2.58
C ARG A 382 13.41 38.96 -3.12
N GLN A 383 13.68 39.76 -4.16
CA GLN A 383 12.66 40.54 -4.85
C GLN A 383 11.70 39.63 -5.63
N TYR A 384 12.23 38.71 -6.45
CA TYR A 384 11.43 37.74 -7.21
C TYR A 384 10.44 36.99 -6.31
N VAL A 385 10.91 36.39 -5.22
CA VAL A 385 10.06 35.62 -4.29
C VAL A 385 9.04 36.52 -3.56
N ARG A 386 9.34 37.80 -3.32
CA ARG A 386 8.37 38.76 -2.75
C ARG A 386 7.30 39.21 -3.77
N GLU A 387 7.64 39.26 -5.05
CA GLU A 387 6.68 39.56 -6.12
C GLU A 387 5.77 38.35 -6.38
N ASP A 388 6.34 37.14 -6.44
CA ASP A 388 5.63 35.87 -6.60
C ASP A 388 4.62 35.61 -5.46
N ASN A 389 5.06 35.73 -4.19
CA ASN A 389 4.17 35.64 -3.02
C ASN A 389 3.06 36.71 -3.03
N ARG A 390 3.30 37.88 -3.64
CA ARG A 390 2.28 38.93 -3.77
C ARG A 390 1.23 38.58 -4.84
N TRP A 391 1.61 37.92 -5.92
CA TRP A 391 0.64 37.40 -6.90
C TRP A 391 -0.24 36.32 -6.26
N PHE A 392 0.35 35.38 -5.52
CA PHE A 392 -0.41 34.37 -4.77
C PHE A 392 -1.38 34.98 -3.72
N GLN A 393 -0.97 36.05 -3.03
CA GLN A 393 -1.88 36.81 -2.15
C GLN A 393 -3.01 37.51 -2.90
N GLN A 394 -2.81 37.92 -4.15
CA GLN A 394 -3.86 38.47 -5.00
C GLN A 394 -4.81 37.37 -5.49
N GLU A 395 -4.30 36.20 -5.89
CA GLU A 395 -5.11 35.03 -6.27
C GLU A 395 -6.03 34.58 -5.13
N LEU A 396 -5.49 34.48 -3.90
CA LEU A 396 -6.28 34.19 -2.70
C LEU A 396 -7.41 35.21 -2.49
N LYS A 397 -7.12 36.51 -2.63
CA LYS A 397 -8.15 37.56 -2.49
C LYS A 397 -9.19 37.51 -3.61
N GLU A 398 -8.77 37.27 -4.84
CA GLU A 398 -9.70 37.16 -5.97
C GLU A 398 -10.62 35.93 -5.82
N TRP A 399 -10.14 34.85 -5.19
CA TRP A 399 -10.94 33.69 -4.81
C TRP A 399 -11.93 34.00 -3.66
N GLU A 400 -11.49 34.71 -2.61
CA GLU A 400 -12.35 35.20 -1.53
C GLU A 400 -13.45 36.15 -2.04
N ASP A 401 -13.08 37.14 -2.86
CA ASP A 401 -14.02 38.11 -3.46
C ASP A 401 -15.06 37.40 -4.36
N GLN A 402 -14.70 36.30 -5.04
CA GLN A 402 -15.62 35.50 -5.84
C GLN A 402 -16.62 34.72 -4.97
N PHE A 403 -16.16 34.06 -3.89
CA PHE A 403 -17.04 33.35 -2.96
C PHE A 403 -17.96 34.30 -2.17
N CYS A 404 -17.52 35.51 -1.87
CA CYS A 404 -18.31 36.50 -1.12
C CYS A 404 -19.40 37.20 -1.98
N GLN A 405 -19.43 36.98 -3.30
CA GLN A 405 -20.34 37.65 -4.23
C GLN A 405 -21.56 36.82 -4.68
N GLN A 406 -21.86 35.67 -4.07
CA GLN A 406 -23.18 35.03 -4.23
C GLN A 406 -24.26 35.83 -3.47
N PRO A 407 -25.24 36.49 -4.13
CA PRO A 407 -26.08 37.47 -3.45
C PRO A 407 -27.26 36.87 -2.69
N GLN A 408 -27.55 37.44 -1.51
CA GLN A 408 -28.92 37.53 -1.01
C GLN A 408 -29.62 38.74 -1.64
N GLU A 409 -30.50 38.52 -2.60
CA GLU A 409 -31.59 39.42 -3.01
C GLU A 409 -32.86 38.54 -3.16
N ASP A 410 -34.11 39.00 -2.95
CA ASP A 410 -34.73 40.28 -3.27
C ASP A 410 -34.76 41.38 -2.18
N PRO A 411 -34.55 42.66 -2.55
CA PRO A 411 -34.94 43.83 -1.77
C PRO A 411 -36.27 44.47 -2.26
N VAL A 412 -37.32 44.48 -1.43
CA VAL A 412 -38.56 45.23 -1.74
C VAL A 412 -38.40 46.72 -1.43
N SER A 413 -38.89 47.57 -2.34
CA SER A 413 -38.69 49.03 -2.37
C SER A 413 -39.36 49.82 -1.22
N PRO A 414 -38.88 51.06 -0.92
CA PRO A 414 -39.11 51.72 0.36
C PRO A 414 -40.43 52.50 0.48
N THR A 415 -40.82 52.81 1.73
CA THR A 415 -41.84 53.81 2.09
C THR A 415 -41.32 54.67 3.26
N ALA A 416 -41.76 55.92 3.37
CA ALA A 416 -41.01 56.99 4.03
C ALA A 416 -41.45 57.39 5.46
N ALA A 417 -40.49 57.99 6.18
CA ALA A 417 -40.63 58.75 7.44
C ALA A 417 -40.99 57.92 8.70
N VAL A 418 -40.73 58.37 9.94
CA VAL A 418 -40.44 59.72 10.49
C VAL A 418 -39.24 59.69 11.47
N THR A 419 -38.52 60.80 11.57
CA THR A 419 -37.43 61.05 12.54
C THR A 419 -37.90 61.23 13.99
N SER A 420 -37.26 60.56 14.97
CA SER A 420 -36.95 61.19 16.27
C SER A 420 -35.88 60.45 17.11
N THR A 421 -34.74 61.14 17.29
CA THR A 421 -33.97 61.33 18.53
C THR A 421 -33.97 60.30 19.69
N ARG A 422 -32.73 59.93 20.10
CA ARG A 422 -32.17 59.99 21.48
C ARG A 422 -31.74 58.66 22.15
N ALA A 423 -30.46 58.61 22.51
CA ALA A 423 -29.79 57.65 23.41
C ALA A 423 -29.40 58.37 24.74
N PRO A 424 -28.66 57.74 25.69
CA PRO A 424 -28.84 56.40 26.29
C PRO A 424 -28.79 56.39 27.84
N SER A 425 -29.40 55.37 28.48
CA SER A 425 -29.11 54.88 29.85
C SER A 425 -29.84 53.53 30.02
N LYS A 426 -29.18 52.40 30.34
CA LYS A 426 -28.75 51.97 31.69
C LYS A 426 -29.88 52.01 32.74
N ASP A 427 -30.38 50.83 33.12
CA ASP A 427 -30.07 50.19 34.41
C ASP A 427 -30.59 48.73 34.44
N ASP A 428 -29.89 47.86 35.19
CA ASP A 428 -30.29 46.48 35.57
C ASP A 428 -31.15 46.51 36.87
N PRO A 429 -31.66 45.37 37.43
CA PRO A 429 -31.83 44.00 36.91
C PRO A 429 -33.28 43.48 37.05
N ALA A 430 -33.57 42.23 36.62
CA ALA A 430 -34.18 41.15 37.44
C ALA A 430 -34.91 40.05 36.62
N GLU A 431 -34.59 38.79 36.92
CA GLU A 431 -35.47 37.62 36.77
C GLU A 431 -36.70 37.72 37.72
N PRO A 432 -37.89 37.12 37.44
CA PRO A 432 -37.99 35.66 37.23
C PRO A 432 -39.09 35.11 36.28
N VAL A 433 -39.00 33.79 36.08
CA VAL A 433 -39.94 32.91 35.34
C VAL A 433 -41.30 32.78 36.04
N PRO A 434 -42.42 32.84 35.28
CA PRO A 434 -43.33 31.69 35.19
C PRO A 434 -43.75 31.39 33.72
N GLN A 435 -43.67 30.16 33.20
CA GLN A 435 -44.48 28.96 33.46
C GLN A 435 -45.94 28.98 32.93
N SER A 436 -46.17 28.18 31.86
CA SER A 436 -47.34 27.32 31.57
C SER A 436 -48.75 27.92 31.32
N GLY A 437 -49.43 27.41 30.27
CA GLY A 437 -50.84 27.71 29.95
C GLY A 437 -51.08 27.92 28.44
N ALA A 438 -51.01 26.93 27.53
CA ALA A 438 -51.76 25.66 27.40
C ALA A 438 -53.05 25.78 26.52
N ALA A 439 -53.10 24.91 25.49
CA ALA A 439 -54.24 24.53 24.65
C ALA A 439 -54.93 25.58 23.75
N GLN A 440 -54.81 25.40 22.43
CA GLN A 440 -55.96 24.96 21.60
C GLN A 440 -55.49 24.44 20.23
N GLU A 441 -55.83 23.18 19.90
CA GLU A 441 -55.88 22.70 18.51
C GLU A 441 -57.15 23.23 17.83
N PRO A 442 -57.19 23.17 16.49
CA PRO A 442 -58.18 22.27 15.90
C PRO A 442 -57.59 21.26 14.91
N THR A 443 -58.13 20.06 14.99
CA THR A 443 -57.96 18.90 14.10
C THR A 443 -58.15 19.22 12.61
N GLY A 444 -57.40 18.51 11.76
CA GLY A 444 -57.53 18.54 10.30
C GLY A 444 -56.77 17.39 9.66
N GLU A 445 -57.34 16.19 9.69
CA GLU A 445 -56.67 14.96 9.24
C GLU A 445 -56.53 14.91 7.71
N GLN A 446 -55.31 14.64 7.23
CA GLN A 446 -55.10 13.93 5.97
C GLN A 446 -53.78 13.15 6.03
N GLU A 447 -53.87 11.83 5.98
CA GLU A 447 -52.72 10.94 6.06
C GLU A 447 -51.89 10.97 4.77
N HIS A 448 -50.59 11.22 4.89
CA HIS A 448 -49.62 10.69 3.94
C HIS A 448 -48.50 10.01 4.74
N VAL A 449 -48.22 8.75 4.40
CA VAL A 449 -47.38 7.87 5.22
C VAL A 449 -45.91 8.29 5.09
N ALA A 450 -45.44 9.08 6.05
CA ALA A 450 -44.02 9.26 6.29
C ALA A 450 -43.44 7.94 6.82
N GLN A 451 -42.89 7.13 5.92
CA GLN A 451 -42.06 5.99 6.31
C GLN A 451 -40.81 6.53 7.00
N SER A 452 -40.74 6.36 8.32
CA SER A 452 -39.50 6.56 9.07
C SER A 452 -38.47 5.56 8.55
N VAL A 453 -37.47 6.06 7.81
CA VAL A 453 -36.35 5.24 7.34
C VAL A 453 -35.58 4.75 8.56
N VAL A 454 -35.80 3.49 8.91
CA VAL A 454 -35.08 2.82 9.99
C VAL A 454 -33.62 2.69 9.55
N ILE A 455 -32.75 3.52 10.14
CA ILE A 455 -31.30 3.38 10.00
C ILE A 455 -30.94 1.94 10.39
N PRO A 456 -30.31 1.14 9.51
CA PRO A 456 -29.90 -0.22 9.86
C PRO A 456 -28.96 -0.16 11.05
N ALA A 457 -29.36 -0.79 12.15
CA ALA A 457 -28.63 -0.68 13.41
C ALA A 457 -27.27 -1.40 13.33
N VAL A 458 -26.22 -0.64 13.03
CA VAL A 458 -24.88 -0.93 13.58
C VAL A 458 -25.05 -1.04 15.09
N GLU A 459 -24.53 -2.12 15.69
CA GLU A 459 -24.94 -2.57 17.02
C GLU A 459 -24.80 -1.45 18.07
N SER A 460 -25.88 -1.21 18.83
CA SER A 460 -25.99 -0.12 19.80
C SER A 460 -25.23 -0.41 21.11
N GLY A 461 -23.93 -0.63 21.00
CA GLY A 461 -23.00 -0.88 22.10
C GLY A 461 -21.81 0.07 22.07
N GLY A 462 -21.76 1.02 23.01
CA GLY A 462 -20.50 1.74 23.34
C GLY A 462 -20.18 2.99 22.51
N TRP A 463 -21.13 3.88 22.29
CA TRP A 463 -20.88 5.24 21.75
C TRP A 463 -21.14 6.29 22.84
N SER A 464 -20.22 6.38 23.81
CA SER A 464 -20.33 7.26 24.99
C SER A 464 -19.06 8.09 25.21
N GLY A 465 -19.00 9.26 24.57
CA GLY A 465 -17.90 10.22 24.65
C GLY A 465 -18.06 11.32 23.60
N HIS A 466 -17.46 12.49 23.78
CA HIS A 466 -17.57 13.59 22.81
C HIS A 466 -16.84 13.28 21.50
N GLU A 467 -15.79 12.45 21.53
CA GLU A 467 -15.08 11.95 20.35
C GLU A 467 -15.96 11.04 19.48
N CYS A 468 -16.88 10.28 20.09
CA CYS A 468 -17.79 9.40 19.35
C CYS A 468 -18.77 10.15 18.45
N MET A 469 -19.08 11.42 18.74
CA MET A 469 -20.02 12.22 17.95
C MET A 469 -19.44 12.57 16.57
N ALA A 470 -18.14 12.88 16.47
CA ALA A 470 -17.51 13.29 15.20
C ALA A 470 -17.60 12.22 14.11
N PHE A 471 -17.44 10.94 14.47
CA PHE A 471 -17.63 9.82 13.55
C PHE A 471 -19.08 9.70 13.07
N GLN A 472 -20.05 9.94 13.96
CA GLN A 472 -21.47 9.80 13.67
C GLN A 472 -22.02 11.01 12.89
N GLU A 473 -21.49 12.21 13.14
CA GLU A 473 -21.70 13.41 12.34
C GLU A 473 -21.18 13.19 10.90
N GLU A 474 -19.94 12.71 10.74
CA GLU A 474 -19.35 12.47 9.41
C GLU A 474 -20.02 11.30 8.65
N TYR A 475 -20.37 10.22 9.35
CA TYR A 475 -21.20 9.15 8.78
C TYR A 475 -22.53 9.71 8.27
N SER A 476 -23.21 10.54 9.06
CA SER A 476 -24.50 11.13 8.68
C SER A 476 -24.35 12.06 7.47
N ARG A 477 -23.35 12.95 7.48
CA ARG A 477 -23.04 13.88 6.37
C ARG A 477 -22.79 13.13 5.06
N LEU A 478 -21.99 12.06 5.10
CA LEU A 478 -21.68 11.25 3.93
C LEU A 478 -22.86 10.35 3.49
N PHE A 479 -23.71 9.93 4.42
CA PHE A 479 -24.94 9.20 4.12
C PHE A 479 -26.00 10.09 3.49
N GLU A 480 -26.18 11.32 3.97
CA GLU A 480 -27.06 12.34 3.39
C GLU A 480 -26.62 12.72 1.97
N LEU A 481 -25.33 13.01 1.77
CA LEU A 481 -24.71 13.22 0.46
C LEU A 481 -24.89 12.01 -0.50
N SER A 482 -25.06 10.80 0.03
CA SER A 482 -25.37 9.61 -0.79
C SER A 482 -26.83 9.49 -1.23
N GLN A 483 -27.75 10.29 -0.66
CA GLN A 483 -29.15 10.37 -1.11
C GLN A 483 -29.36 11.41 -2.24
N GLU A 484 -28.35 12.24 -2.55
CA GLU A 484 -28.41 13.18 -3.67
C GLU A 484 -28.50 12.42 -5.02
N GLU A 485 -29.35 12.91 -5.92
CA GLU A 485 -29.48 12.34 -7.28
C GLU A 485 -28.29 12.74 -8.16
N THR A 486 -27.79 11.78 -8.93
CA THR A 486 -26.74 12.03 -9.94
C THR A 486 -27.31 12.86 -11.09
N THR A 487 -26.75 14.06 -11.31
CA THR A 487 -27.10 14.93 -12.44
C THR A 487 -26.02 14.87 -13.52
N PRO A 488 -26.28 15.33 -14.76
CA PRO A 488 -25.25 15.38 -15.80
C PRO A 488 -24.03 16.25 -15.44
N GLN A 489 -24.19 17.24 -14.56
CA GLN A 489 -23.12 18.16 -14.14
C GLN A 489 -22.46 17.79 -12.80
N GLN A 490 -23.12 16.99 -11.95
CA GLN A 490 -22.65 16.66 -10.60
C GLN A 490 -22.98 15.21 -10.23
N ASP A 491 -21.94 14.45 -9.88
CA ASP A 491 -22.05 13.10 -9.32
C ASP A 491 -21.57 13.07 -7.86
N PRO A 492 -22.45 12.87 -6.87
CA PRO A 492 -22.08 12.77 -5.47
C PRO A 492 -21.00 11.72 -5.19
N ARG A 493 -20.97 10.61 -5.94
CA ARG A 493 -20.03 9.48 -5.75
C ARG A 493 -18.57 9.89 -5.97
N LEU A 494 -18.29 10.96 -6.72
CA LEU A 494 -16.93 11.48 -6.90
C LEU A 494 -16.34 12.13 -5.64
N HIS A 495 -17.18 12.61 -4.72
CA HIS A 495 -16.75 13.39 -3.57
C HIS A 495 -16.05 12.54 -2.50
N HIS A 496 -16.50 11.31 -2.26
CA HIS A 496 -15.89 10.43 -1.27
C HIS A 496 -16.19 8.94 -1.52
N ALA A 497 -15.26 8.05 -1.16
CA ALA A 497 -15.41 6.60 -1.34
C ALA A 497 -16.66 6.04 -0.64
N LEU A 498 -16.99 6.55 0.55
CA LEU A 498 -18.17 6.11 1.29
C LEU A 498 -19.49 6.48 0.58
N VAL A 499 -19.54 7.58 -0.18
CA VAL A 499 -20.74 7.94 -0.96
C VAL A 499 -20.99 6.92 -2.07
N TYR A 500 -19.92 6.51 -2.76
CA TYR A 500 -19.96 5.41 -3.73
C TYR A 500 -20.35 4.07 -3.07
N PHE A 501 -19.86 3.77 -1.86
CA PHE A 501 -20.21 2.55 -1.11
C PHE A 501 -21.66 2.53 -0.64
N PHE A 502 -22.19 3.65 -0.12
CA PHE A 502 -23.59 3.76 0.30
C PHE A 502 -24.55 3.57 -0.89
N GLN A 503 -24.32 4.26 -2.01
CA GLN A 503 -25.18 4.15 -3.20
C GLN A 503 -25.14 2.75 -3.85
N ASN A 504 -24.10 1.95 -3.58
CA ASN A 504 -23.93 0.58 -4.07
C ASN A 504 -24.20 -0.52 -3.02
N GLN A 505 -24.68 -0.16 -1.82
CA GLN A 505 -25.04 -1.10 -0.75
C GLN A 505 -23.85 -1.98 -0.27
N ALA A 506 -22.69 -1.37 -0.03
CA ALA A 506 -21.54 -2.07 0.54
C ALA A 506 -21.82 -2.59 1.97
N PRO A 507 -21.14 -3.66 2.43
CA PRO A 507 -21.34 -4.19 3.78
C PRO A 507 -21.00 -3.18 4.88
N SER A 508 -21.78 -3.17 5.96
CA SER A 508 -21.60 -2.22 7.06
C SER A 508 -20.20 -2.24 7.68
N ARG A 509 -19.51 -3.39 7.70
CA ARG A 509 -18.11 -3.50 8.17
C ARG A 509 -17.11 -2.83 7.24
N VAL A 510 -17.32 -2.89 5.91
CA VAL A 510 -16.47 -2.18 4.93
C VAL A 510 -16.64 -0.66 5.10
N ILE A 511 -17.88 -0.20 5.29
CA ILE A 511 -18.22 1.20 5.54
C ILE A 511 -17.62 1.69 6.87
N GLU A 512 -17.85 0.96 7.97
CA GLU A 512 -17.33 1.27 9.31
C GLU A 512 -15.80 1.34 9.31
N ARG A 513 -15.14 0.34 8.71
CA ARG A 513 -13.68 0.30 8.60
C ARG A 513 -13.14 1.49 7.81
N THR A 514 -13.69 1.76 6.62
CA THR A 514 -13.28 2.86 5.74
C THR A 514 -13.45 4.23 6.40
N LEU A 515 -14.55 4.42 7.15
CA LEU A 515 -14.78 5.63 7.93
C LEU A 515 -13.69 5.79 9.00
N LEU A 516 -13.47 4.76 9.82
CA LEU A 516 -12.47 4.80 10.89
C LEU A 516 -11.05 5.04 10.34
N GLU A 517 -10.70 4.41 9.22
CA GLU A 517 -9.41 4.60 8.55
C GLU A 517 -9.19 6.05 8.10
N GLY A 518 -10.21 6.73 7.56
CA GLY A 518 -10.18 8.17 7.26
C GLY A 518 -9.87 9.04 8.49
N PHE A 519 -10.35 8.67 9.67
CA PHE A 519 -10.00 9.33 10.93
C PHE A 519 -8.67 8.86 11.55
N THR A 520 -8.01 7.83 11.01
CA THR A 520 -6.65 7.44 11.43
C THR A 520 -5.54 8.16 10.65
N ASP A 521 -5.88 8.84 9.57
CA ASP A 521 -4.94 9.53 8.68
C ASP A 521 -4.30 10.77 9.33
N ARG A 522 -3.07 11.12 8.93
CA ARG A 522 -2.27 12.20 9.51
C ARG A 522 -2.70 13.61 9.09
N ASN A 523 -3.68 13.74 8.19
CA ASN A 523 -4.11 15.01 7.61
C ASN A 523 -5.12 15.81 8.46
N LEU A 524 -5.54 15.27 9.62
CA LEU A 524 -6.28 16.04 10.62
C LEU A 524 -5.37 17.06 11.32
N SER A 525 -5.91 18.25 11.64
CA SER A 525 -5.18 19.35 12.31
C SER A 525 -4.52 18.93 13.62
N PHE A 526 -3.39 19.52 14.01
CA PHE A 526 -2.63 19.10 15.21
C PHE A 526 -3.19 19.57 16.57
N ASP A 527 -4.52 19.68 16.70
CA ASP A 527 -5.20 20.06 17.95
C ASP A 527 -5.51 18.85 18.85
N ASP A 528 -5.60 19.08 20.17
CA ASP A 528 -5.84 18.01 21.16
C ASP A 528 -7.13 17.20 20.90
N ARG A 529 -8.15 17.82 20.30
CA ARG A 529 -9.43 17.16 19.98
C ARG A 529 -9.26 16.17 18.82
N SER A 530 -8.57 16.55 17.75
CA SER A 530 -8.27 15.63 16.65
C SER A 530 -7.40 14.46 17.11
N ILE A 531 -6.42 14.71 17.99
CA ILE A 531 -5.51 13.68 18.51
C ILE A 531 -6.27 12.67 19.37
N SER A 532 -7.29 13.11 20.12
CA SER A 532 -8.21 12.21 20.82
C SER A 532 -9.08 11.39 19.84
N ILE A 533 -9.68 12.04 18.84
CA ILE A 533 -10.49 11.38 17.80
C ILE A 533 -9.66 10.32 17.03
N MET A 534 -8.43 10.65 16.61
CA MET A 534 -7.51 9.74 15.92
C MET A 534 -7.08 8.57 16.81
N ARG A 535 -6.91 8.79 18.13
CA ARG A 535 -6.61 7.73 19.10
C ARG A 535 -7.80 6.79 19.28
N GLU A 536 -9.02 7.33 19.36
CA GLU A 536 -10.25 6.54 19.45
C GLU A 536 -10.51 5.77 18.15
N ALA A 537 -10.34 6.39 16.98
CA ALA A 537 -10.45 5.74 15.68
C ALA A 537 -9.49 4.54 15.55
N ARG A 538 -8.21 4.73 15.92
CA ARG A 538 -7.21 3.65 15.97
C ARG A 538 -7.50 2.60 17.02
N THR A 539 -8.28 2.91 18.05
CA THR A 539 -8.71 1.95 19.08
C THR A 539 -9.88 1.11 18.56
N LYS A 540 -10.90 1.73 17.96
CA LYS A 540 -12.02 1.03 17.31
C LYS A 540 -11.57 0.17 16.11
N LEU A 541 -10.65 0.67 15.28
CA LEU A 541 -10.10 -0.08 14.15
C LEU A 541 -9.35 -1.36 14.58
N ARG A 542 -8.82 -1.41 15.82
CA ARG A 542 -8.21 -2.62 16.41
C ARG A 542 -9.21 -3.62 16.98
N LEU A 543 -10.49 -3.24 17.13
CA LEU A 543 -11.56 -4.14 17.56
C LEU A 543 -12.18 -4.92 16.40
N ILE A 544 -12.07 -4.41 15.16
CA ILE A 544 -12.40 -5.13 13.92
C ILE A 544 -11.27 -6.13 13.64
N LYS A 545 -11.51 -7.43 13.79
CA LYS A 545 -10.49 -8.46 13.57
C LYS A 545 -10.50 -8.96 12.12
N PRO A 546 -9.44 -9.67 11.69
CA PRO A 546 -9.42 -10.36 10.40
C PRO A 546 -10.51 -11.44 10.25
N GLU A 547 -11.10 -11.92 11.34
CA GLU A 547 -12.22 -12.88 11.29
C GLU A 547 -13.60 -12.20 11.14
N ASP A 548 -13.70 -10.88 11.32
CA ASP A 548 -14.97 -10.13 11.34
C ASP A 548 -15.33 -9.50 9.97
N MET A 549 -14.42 -9.56 8.99
CA MET A 549 -14.58 -8.96 7.66
C MET A 549 -13.67 -9.65 6.62
N ASP A 550 -14.18 -9.92 5.41
CA ASP A 550 -13.37 -10.40 4.30
C ASP A 550 -12.46 -9.27 3.75
N MET A 551 -11.15 -9.49 3.78
CA MET A 551 -10.16 -8.53 3.29
C MET A 551 -10.08 -8.48 1.75
N GLU A 552 -10.39 -9.57 1.05
CA GLU A 552 -10.46 -9.58 -0.42
C GLU A 552 -11.72 -8.82 -0.88
N GLU A 553 -12.86 -8.98 -0.19
CA GLU A 553 -14.06 -8.17 -0.49
C GLU A 553 -13.81 -6.68 -0.24
N TYR A 554 -13.24 -6.32 0.93
CA TYR A 554 -12.89 -4.93 1.28
C TYR A 554 -11.93 -4.31 0.24
N MET A 555 -10.87 -5.00 -0.16
CA MET A 555 -9.97 -4.51 -1.20
C MET A 555 -10.70 -4.35 -2.54
N GLN A 556 -11.55 -5.31 -2.92
CA GLN A 556 -12.28 -5.26 -4.18
C GLN A 556 -13.25 -4.07 -4.25
N TRP A 557 -13.83 -3.63 -3.13
CA TRP A 557 -14.64 -2.40 -3.05
C TRP A 557 -13.80 -1.13 -3.31
N HIS A 558 -12.60 -1.04 -2.77
CA HIS A 558 -11.69 0.08 -3.05
C HIS A 558 -11.16 0.07 -4.48
N ASP A 559 -10.88 -1.10 -5.05
CA ASP A 559 -10.51 -1.26 -6.46
C ASP A 559 -11.66 -0.84 -7.39
N ASP A 560 -12.92 -1.20 -7.09
CA ASP A 560 -14.09 -0.76 -7.85
C ASP A 560 -14.24 0.77 -7.82
N TYR A 561 -14.03 1.41 -6.65
CA TYR A 561 -14.04 2.88 -6.54
C TYR A 561 -12.88 3.53 -7.32
N SER A 562 -11.69 2.93 -7.28
CA SER A 562 -10.52 3.38 -8.04
C SER A 562 -10.77 3.29 -9.56
N LEU A 563 -11.37 2.19 -10.01
CA LEU A 563 -11.76 1.97 -11.41
C LEU A 563 -12.87 2.94 -11.84
N PHE A 564 -13.87 3.19 -10.97
CA PHE A 564 -14.93 4.18 -11.19
C PHE A 564 -14.37 5.60 -11.38
N ARG A 565 -13.43 6.03 -10.54
CA ARG A 565 -12.71 7.30 -10.73
C ARG A 565 -11.90 7.31 -12.02
N THR A 566 -11.23 6.20 -12.36
CA THR A 566 -10.43 6.07 -13.60
C THR A 566 -11.29 6.19 -14.86
N VAL A 567 -12.46 5.54 -14.89
CA VAL A 567 -13.47 5.69 -15.95
C VAL A 567 -13.89 7.15 -16.11
N PHE A 568 -14.12 7.86 -15.00
CA PHE A 568 -14.40 9.29 -15.03
C PHE A 568 -13.25 10.10 -15.64
N VAL A 569 -11.99 9.87 -15.26
CA VAL A 569 -10.89 10.66 -15.83
C VAL A 569 -10.71 10.37 -17.32
N TYR A 570 -10.91 9.13 -17.78
CA TYR A 570 -10.91 8.81 -19.21
C TYR A 570 -12.07 9.48 -19.95
N LEU A 571 -13.29 9.47 -19.38
CA LEU A 571 -14.45 10.15 -19.98
C LEU A 571 -14.20 11.67 -20.11
N LEU A 572 -13.86 12.34 -19.02
CA LEU A 572 -13.63 13.79 -19.00
C LEU A 572 -12.46 14.18 -19.93
N THR A 573 -11.33 13.47 -19.87
CA THR A 573 -10.16 13.78 -20.72
C THR A 573 -10.45 13.48 -22.20
N GLY A 574 -11.28 12.46 -22.51
CA GLY A 574 -11.75 12.18 -23.86
C GLY A 574 -12.66 13.28 -24.40
N LEU A 575 -13.59 13.79 -23.59
CA LEU A 575 -14.46 14.92 -23.94
C LEU A 575 -13.65 16.22 -24.13
N GLU A 576 -12.68 16.50 -23.26
CA GLU A 576 -11.74 17.61 -23.42
C GLU A 576 -10.98 17.51 -24.75
N GLN A 577 -10.39 16.36 -25.09
CA GLN A 577 -9.68 16.21 -26.36
C GLN A 577 -10.63 16.36 -27.56
N TYR A 578 -11.87 15.89 -27.45
CA TYR A 578 -12.89 16.07 -28.49
C TYR A 578 -13.22 17.55 -28.73
N GLN A 579 -13.43 18.34 -27.67
CA GLN A 579 -13.66 19.78 -27.76
C GLN A 579 -12.47 20.54 -28.37
N HIS A 580 -11.24 20.06 -28.16
CA HIS A 580 -10.03 20.61 -28.79
C HIS A 580 -9.77 20.08 -30.23
N GLY A 581 -10.72 19.36 -30.85
CA GLY A 581 -10.57 18.80 -32.20
C GLY A 581 -9.59 17.63 -32.32
N LYS A 582 -9.09 17.09 -31.21
CA LYS A 582 -8.16 15.95 -31.15
C LYS A 582 -8.94 14.63 -31.10
N VAL A 583 -9.67 14.37 -32.18
CA VAL A 583 -10.67 13.29 -32.25
C VAL A 583 -10.03 11.91 -32.13
N ARG A 584 -8.79 11.72 -32.61
CA ARG A 584 -8.05 10.44 -32.51
C ARG A 584 -7.71 10.11 -31.06
N GLU A 585 -7.19 11.09 -30.33
CA GLU A 585 -6.85 10.97 -28.92
C GLU A 585 -8.11 10.79 -28.07
N ALA A 586 -9.17 11.56 -28.35
CA ALA A 586 -10.49 11.43 -27.73
C ALA A 586 -11.08 10.02 -27.89
N LEU A 587 -11.03 9.44 -29.10
CA LEU A 587 -11.53 8.10 -29.39
C LEU A 587 -10.80 7.02 -28.57
N ASN A 588 -9.50 7.17 -28.33
CA ASN A 588 -8.74 6.24 -27.49
C ASN A 588 -9.19 6.30 -26.02
N TYR A 589 -9.27 7.51 -25.44
CA TYR A 589 -9.77 7.71 -24.07
C TYR A 589 -11.20 7.16 -23.89
N LEU A 590 -12.12 7.46 -24.82
CA LEU A 590 -13.51 7.00 -24.76
C LEU A 590 -13.66 5.48 -24.92
N ASN A 591 -12.76 4.82 -25.67
CA ASN A 591 -12.74 3.36 -25.78
C ASN A 591 -12.29 2.67 -24.50
N HIS A 592 -11.26 3.18 -23.82
CA HIS A 592 -10.89 2.70 -22.48
C HIS A 592 -12.00 2.97 -21.46
N ALA A 593 -12.58 4.17 -21.44
CA ALA A 593 -13.72 4.51 -20.57
C ALA A 593 -14.90 3.54 -20.73
N TYR A 594 -15.34 3.27 -21.97
CA TYR A 594 -16.46 2.36 -22.25
C TYR A 594 -16.18 0.92 -21.80
N LYS A 595 -14.95 0.42 -22.07
CA LYS A 595 -14.49 -0.93 -21.72
C LYS A 595 -14.45 -1.13 -20.20
N ASP A 596 -13.93 -0.16 -19.47
CA ASP A 596 -13.70 -0.29 -18.03
C ASP A 596 -15.00 -0.02 -17.25
N ASN A 597 -15.84 0.90 -17.72
CA ASN A 597 -17.18 1.11 -17.18
C ASN A 597 -18.08 -0.13 -17.32
N ALA A 598 -17.94 -0.86 -18.43
CA ALA A 598 -18.63 -2.13 -18.64
C ALA A 598 -18.28 -3.20 -17.57
N MET A 599 -17.08 -3.16 -16.98
CA MET A 599 -16.70 -4.08 -15.89
C MET A 599 -17.41 -3.72 -14.58
N LEU A 600 -17.54 -2.43 -14.29
CA LEU A 600 -18.29 -1.92 -13.13
C LEU A 600 -19.78 -2.22 -13.25
N LEU A 601 -20.39 -1.95 -14.41
CA LEU A 601 -21.82 -2.18 -14.65
C LEU A 601 -22.19 -3.68 -14.53
N ARG A 602 -21.28 -4.60 -14.88
CA ARG A 602 -21.45 -6.05 -14.62
C ARG A 602 -21.52 -6.42 -13.14
N ARG A 603 -21.02 -5.56 -12.24
CA ARG A 603 -21.02 -5.73 -10.78
C ARG A 603 -22.15 -4.94 -10.08
N GLY A 604 -22.85 -4.06 -10.82
CA GLY A 604 -24.03 -3.35 -10.35
C GLY A 604 -24.31 -2.08 -11.16
N GLU A 605 -25.58 -1.77 -11.42
CA GLU A 605 -25.99 -0.63 -12.26
C GLU A 605 -25.48 0.71 -11.72
N LYS A 606 -25.42 0.88 -10.39
CA LYS A 606 -24.89 2.08 -9.71
C LYS A 606 -23.37 2.09 -9.49
N ARG A 607 -22.63 1.04 -9.91
CA ARG A 607 -21.16 1.00 -9.80
C ARG A 607 -20.47 1.74 -10.94
N GLY A 608 -21.14 1.90 -12.08
CA GLY A 608 -20.64 2.59 -13.26
C GLY A 608 -21.29 3.94 -13.53
N MET A 609 -20.87 4.57 -14.63
CA MET A 609 -21.50 5.71 -15.27
C MET A 609 -22.51 5.30 -16.34
N GLU A 610 -23.32 6.25 -16.80
CA GLU A 610 -24.29 6.01 -17.88
C GLU A 610 -23.57 5.64 -19.19
N GLN A 611 -23.67 4.37 -19.59
CA GLN A 611 -22.93 3.82 -20.73
C GLN A 611 -23.30 4.49 -22.06
N SER A 612 -24.53 5.01 -22.18
CA SER A 612 -25.08 5.72 -23.34
C SER A 612 -24.23 6.94 -23.75
N LEU A 613 -23.83 7.77 -22.78
CA LEU A 613 -23.07 9.00 -22.99
C LEU A 613 -21.68 8.71 -23.55
N ILE A 614 -21.00 7.72 -22.98
CA ILE A 614 -19.69 7.25 -23.47
C ILE A 614 -19.84 6.66 -24.88
N ALA A 615 -20.89 5.88 -25.12
CA ALA A 615 -21.18 5.27 -26.41
C ALA A 615 -21.46 6.32 -27.51
N PHE A 616 -22.24 7.35 -27.19
CA PHE A 616 -22.58 8.44 -28.11
C PHE A 616 -21.33 9.20 -28.58
N TYR A 617 -20.48 9.62 -27.64
CA TYR A 617 -19.24 10.32 -28.01
C TYR A 617 -18.24 9.40 -28.72
N ARG A 618 -18.15 8.11 -28.36
CA ARG A 618 -17.37 7.12 -29.11
C ARG A 618 -17.86 6.98 -30.56
N ARG A 619 -19.17 6.80 -30.79
CA ARG A 619 -19.76 6.71 -32.14
C ARG A 619 -19.49 7.96 -32.96
N ARG A 620 -19.64 9.13 -32.35
CA ARG A 620 -19.37 10.44 -32.97
C ARG A 620 -17.90 10.58 -33.38
N CYS A 621 -16.96 10.28 -32.48
CA CYS A 621 -15.52 10.28 -32.77
C CYS A 621 -15.14 9.26 -33.85
N LEU A 622 -15.70 8.05 -33.82
CA LEU A 622 -15.45 7.02 -34.83
C LEU A 622 -15.88 7.49 -36.23
N LYS A 623 -17.07 8.08 -36.36
CA LYS A 623 -17.55 8.62 -37.64
C LYS A 623 -16.65 9.75 -38.13
N GLU A 624 -16.27 10.68 -37.26
CA GLU A 624 -15.46 11.84 -37.61
C GLU A 624 -14.03 11.45 -38.01
N MET A 625 -13.42 10.47 -37.33
CA MET A 625 -12.14 9.86 -37.77
C MET A 625 -12.26 9.11 -39.09
N ASN A 626 -13.36 8.38 -39.31
CA ASN A 626 -13.63 7.68 -40.56
C ASN A 626 -13.76 8.66 -41.74
N ASP A 627 -14.55 9.72 -41.55
CA ASP A 627 -14.81 10.69 -42.61
C ASP A 627 -13.54 11.51 -42.93
N ASN A 628 -12.67 11.77 -41.94
CA ASN A 628 -11.33 12.33 -42.12
C ASN A 628 -10.41 11.39 -42.93
N ALA A 629 -10.30 10.11 -42.54
CA ALA A 629 -9.54 9.12 -43.31
C ALA A 629 -10.05 8.99 -44.75
N ALA A 630 -11.36 9.04 -44.95
CA ALA A 630 -11.98 9.03 -46.27
C ALA A 630 -11.76 10.33 -47.06
N THR A 631 -11.49 11.48 -46.43
CA THR A 631 -11.04 12.69 -47.16
C THR A 631 -9.57 12.61 -47.55
N LEU A 632 -8.70 12.16 -46.65
CA LEU A 632 -7.26 12.00 -46.92
C LEU A 632 -7.00 10.95 -48.02
N PHE A 633 -7.68 9.80 -47.95
CA PHE A 633 -7.62 8.77 -48.98
C PHE A 633 -8.11 9.26 -50.36
N ARG A 634 -8.99 10.28 -50.40
CA ARG A 634 -9.52 10.87 -51.63
C ARG A 634 -8.68 12.01 -52.21
N SER A 635 -7.66 12.53 -51.52
CA SER A 635 -6.80 13.58 -52.12
C SER A 635 -5.85 13.01 -53.18
N GLY A 636 -5.50 11.72 -53.08
CA GLY A 636 -4.54 11.05 -53.96
C GLY A 636 -3.08 11.42 -53.69
N GLU A 637 -2.80 12.33 -52.75
CA GLU A 637 -1.44 12.64 -52.35
C GLU A 637 -0.86 11.52 -51.47
N VAL A 638 0.33 11.02 -51.82
CA VAL A 638 0.95 9.85 -51.16
C VAL A 638 1.06 10.01 -49.64
N SER A 639 1.31 11.24 -49.15
CA SER A 639 1.40 11.51 -47.72
C SER A 639 0.05 11.48 -47.00
N ASP A 640 -1.02 11.94 -47.65
CA ASP A 640 -2.38 11.93 -47.08
C ASP A 640 -2.92 10.50 -47.07
N VAL A 641 -2.71 9.75 -48.16
CA VAL A 641 -3.13 8.35 -48.27
C VAL A 641 -2.46 7.50 -47.17
N GLU A 642 -1.18 7.75 -46.87
CA GLU A 642 -0.46 7.07 -45.78
C GLU A 642 -1.02 7.45 -44.38
N GLU A 643 -1.32 8.72 -44.09
CA GLU A 643 -1.95 9.10 -42.81
C GLU A 643 -3.40 8.58 -42.71
N GLY A 644 -4.16 8.57 -43.81
CA GLY A 644 -5.48 7.95 -43.89
C GLY A 644 -5.44 6.44 -43.61
N MET A 645 -4.42 5.75 -44.16
CA MET A 645 -4.12 4.35 -43.84
C MET A 645 -3.78 4.17 -42.35
N ILE A 646 -2.95 5.04 -41.76
CA ILE A 646 -2.62 5.01 -40.32
C ILE A 646 -3.89 5.18 -39.47
N ILE A 647 -4.75 6.16 -39.79
CA ILE A 647 -6.02 6.37 -39.07
C ILE A 647 -6.94 5.13 -39.16
N MET A 648 -7.04 4.51 -40.35
CA MET A 648 -7.86 3.30 -40.52
C MET A 648 -7.32 2.13 -39.68
N ASN A 649 -6.01 1.88 -39.72
CA ASN A 649 -5.37 0.76 -39.02
C ASN A 649 -5.29 0.97 -37.49
N GLU A 650 -5.06 2.19 -37.01
CA GLU A 650 -4.82 2.46 -35.58
C GLU A 650 -6.04 2.93 -34.78
N ALA A 651 -7.04 3.51 -35.43
CA ALA A 651 -8.22 4.09 -34.75
C ALA A 651 -9.55 3.48 -35.21
N VAL A 652 -9.85 3.50 -36.51
CA VAL A 652 -11.19 3.12 -37.01
C VAL A 652 -11.43 1.62 -36.89
N ILE A 653 -10.57 0.78 -37.49
CA ILE A 653 -10.70 -0.68 -37.46
C ILE A 653 -10.64 -1.24 -36.02
N PRO A 654 -9.71 -0.80 -35.15
CA PRO A 654 -9.69 -1.20 -33.75
C PRO A 654 -10.99 -0.86 -32.99
N CYS A 655 -11.56 0.33 -33.20
CA CYS A 655 -12.82 0.71 -32.56
C CYS A 655 -13.99 -0.17 -33.03
N MET A 656 -14.08 -0.50 -34.31
CA MET A 656 -15.11 -1.40 -34.84
C MET A 656 -15.02 -2.81 -34.25
N HIS A 657 -13.81 -3.35 -34.05
CA HIS A 657 -13.60 -4.64 -33.38
C HIS A 657 -14.04 -4.62 -31.91
N LEU A 658 -13.79 -3.52 -31.19
CA LEU A 658 -14.23 -3.36 -29.81
C LEU A 658 -15.76 -3.21 -29.71
N MET A 659 -16.39 -2.53 -30.67
CA MET A 659 -17.84 -2.39 -30.79
C MET A 659 -18.56 -3.66 -31.27
N SER A 660 -17.86 -4.60 -31.91
CA SER A 660 -18.45 -5.85 -32.44
C SER A 660 -18.59 -6.98 -31.39
N ARG A 661 -18.24 -6.75 -30.12
CA ARG A 661 -18.22 -7.80 -29.07
C ARG A 661 -19.64 -8.13 -28.57
N PRO A 662 -20.11 -9.38 -28.67
CA PRO A 662 -21.55 -9.72 -28.62
C PRO A 662 -22.24 -9.41 -27.29
N ASP A 663 -21.52 -9.36 -26.16
CA ASP A 663 -22.08 -9.12 -24.83
C ASP A 663 -22.73 -7.71 -24.68
N MET A 664 -22.37 -6.71 -25.49
CA MET A 664 -22.71 -5.29 -25.23
C MET A 664 -22.93 -4.40 -26.47
N VAL A 665 -23.35 -4.95 -27.62
CA VAL A 665 -23.58 -4.13 -28.82
C VAL A 665 -24.97 -3.46 -28.79
N SER A 666 -25.03 -2.13 -28.92
CA SER A 666 -26.31 -1.42 -29.15
C SER A 666 -26.66 -1.35 -30.64
N GLN A 667 -27.95 -1.17 -30.98
CA GLN A 667 -28.35 -1.00 -32.39
C GLN A 667 -27.65 0.19 -33.04
N GLU A 668 -27.49 1.31 -32.33
CA GLU A 668 -26.76 2.48 -32.83
C GLU A 668 -25.27 2.18 -33.10
N ASP A 669 -24.65 1.26 -32.35
CA ASP A 669 -23.27 0.81 -32.62
C ASP A 669 -23.22 -0.05 -33.90
N LEU A 670 -24.22 -0.92 -34.13
CA LEU A 670 -24.38 -1.67 -35.38
C LEU A 670 -24.57 -0.72 -36.57
N ASP A 671 -25.52 0.19 -36.49
CA ASP A 671 -25.86 1.17 -37.54
C ASP A 671 -24.64 2.03 -37.89
N THR A 672 -23.83 2.41 -36.89
CA THR A 672 -22.59 3.19 -37.09
C THR A 672 -21.51 2.36 -37.77
N MET A 673 -21.31 1.09 -37.38
CA MET A 673 -20.35 0.20 -38.03
C MET A 673 -20.78 -0.15 -39.47
N GLU A 674 -22.07 -0.32 -39.73
CA GLU A 674 -22.61 -0.53 -41.07
C GLU A 674 -22.48 0.72 -41.94
N ALA A 675 -22.68 1.92 -41.39
CA ALA A 675 -22.40 3.18 -42.09
C ALA A 675 -20.93 3.30 -42.51
N VAL A 676 -19.98 2.91 -41.65
CA VAL A 676 -18.54 2.86 -41.98
C VAL A 676 -18.25 1.83 -43.08
N ARG A 677 -18.80 0.61 -42.98
CA ARG A 677 -18.67 -0.43 -44.02
C ARG A 677 -19.22 0.06 -45.37
N ASN A 678 -20.39 0.68 -45.38
CA ASN A 678 -21.02 1.20 -46.59
C ASN A 678 -20.25 2.38 -47.20
N HIS A 679 -19.63 3.25 -46.38
CA HIS A 679 -18.73 4.31 -46.88
C HIS A 679 -17.54 3.69 -47.64
N TRP A 680 -16.84 2.72 -47.07
CA TRP A 680 -15.67 2.11 -47.74
C TRP A 680 -16.03 1.16 -48.89
N CYS A 681 -17.15 0.44 -48.82
CA CYS A 681 -17.66 -0.35 -49.95
C CYS A 681 -18.04 0.51 -51.16
N SER A 682 -18.41 1.78 -50.97
CA SER A 682 -18.79 2.66 -52.10
C SER A 682 -17.67 2.86 -53.12
N TYR A 683 -16.40 2.78 -52.69
CA TYR A 683 -15.23 2.91 -53.58
C TYR A 683 -15.02 1.71 -54.51
N LEU A 684 -15.62 0.54 -54.23
CA LEU A 684 -15.51 -0.65 -55.10
C LEU A 684 -16.16 -0.48 -56.48
N GLY A 685 -16.97 0.56 -56.66
CA GLY A 685 -17.63 0.92 -57.92
C GLY A 685 -17.19 2.28 -58.49
N VAL A 686 -16.05 2.82 -58.06
CA VAL A 686 -15.49 4.11 -58.51
C VAL A 686 -14.19 3.84 -59.26
N ASP A 687 -13.98 4.53 -60.40
CA ASP A 687 -12.70 4.54 -61.08
C ASP A 687 -11.65 5.24 -60.20
N LEU A 688 -10.75 4.46 -59.60
CA LEU A 688 -9.62 4.91 -58.78
C LEU A 688 -8.30 4.54 -59.46
N ASP A 689 -7.22 5.28 -59.15
CA ASP A 689 -5.87 4.91 -59.60
C ASP A 689 -5.43 3.55 -59.02
N ASP A 690 -4.68 2.76 -59.80
CA ASP A 690 -4.27 1.39 -59.45
C ASP A 690 -3.68 1.28 -58.03
N SER A 691 -2.87 2.25 -57.61
CA SER A 691 -2.24 2.28 -56.28
C SER A 691 -3.22 2.58 -55.14
N LEU A 692 -4.29 3.33 -55.39
CA LEU A 692 -5.37 3.53 -54.42
C LEU A 692 -6.23 2.25 -54.33
N GLN A 693 -6.47 1.57 -55.46
CA GLN A 693 -7.21 0.31 -55.47
C GLN A 693 -6.46 -0.80 -54.71
N GLU A 694 -5.13 -0.88 -54.87
CA GLU A 694 -4.28 -1.77 -54.06
C GLU A 694 -4.38 -1.44 -52.57
N LYS A 695 -4.22 -0.16 -52.18
CA LYS A 695 -4.31 0.28 -50.78
C LYS A 695 -5.67 0.02 -50.14
N LEU A 696 -6.78 0.22 -50.88
CA LEU A 696 -8.12 -0.15 -50.41
C LEU A 696 -8.21 -1.66 -50.08
N GLY A 697 -7.58 -2.50 -50.90
CA GLY A 697 -7.50 -3.95 -50.70
C GLY A 697 -6.77 -4.37 -49.42
N GLU A 698 -5.80 -3.59 -48.93
CA GLU A 698 -5.01 -3.91 -47.72
C GLU A 698 -5.81 -3.83 -46.41
N PHE A 699 -6.88 -3.04 -46.35
CA PHE A 699 -7.65 -2.82 -45.12
C PHE A 699 -9.14 -3.13 -45.22
N LEU A 700 -9.78 -3.04 -46.39
CA LEU A 700 -11.21 -3.29 -46.55
C LEU A 700 -11.69 -4.66 -45.98
N PRO A 701 -10.94 -5.78 -46.12
CA PRO A 701 -11.34 -7.04 -45.50
C PRO A 701 -11.51 -6.95 -43.97
N ARG A 702 -10.69 -6.15 -43.28
CA ARG A 702 -10.70 -5.96 -41.81
C ARG A 702 -11.75 -4.94 -41.34
N VAL A 703 -12.30 -4.14 -42.26
CA VAL A 703 -13.50 -3.31 -42.02
C VAL A 703 -14.77 -4.15 -42.12
N LEU A 704 -14.77 -5.18 -42.98
CA LEU A 704 -15.91 -6.06 -43.23
C LEU A 704 -15.99 -7.21 -42.23
N ASP A 705 -14.91 -7.97 -42.04
CA ASP A 705 -14.81 -8.97 -40.97
C ASP A 705 -14.10 -8.35 -39.75
N CYS A 706 -14.85 -8.19 -38.66
CA CYS A 706 -14.33 -7.74 -37.37
C CYS A 706 -14.30 -8.86 -36.31
N SER A 707 -14.36 -10.13 -36.74
CA SER A 707 -14.51 -11.30 -35.85
C SER A 707 -13.23 -12.11 -35.61
N THR A 708 -12.17 -11.87 -36.39
CA THR A 708 -11.00 -12.76 -36.49
C THR A 708 -9.72 -12.27 -35.79
N GLU A 709 -9.54 -10.96 -35.57
CA GLU A 709 -8.38 -10.42 -34.84
C GLU A 709 -8.71 -10.01 -33.39
N MET A 710 -7.92 -10.48 -32.42
CA MET A 710 -8.02 -10.06 -31.03
C MET A 710 -7.38 -8.68 -30.83
N VAL A 711 -8.08 -7.63 -31.25
CA VAL A 711 -7.67 -6.24 -31.01
C VAL A 711 -7.56 -5.98 -29.51
N VAL A 712 -6.35 -5.67 -29.07
CA VAL A 712 -6.01 -5.10 -27.76
C VAL A 712 -5.82 -3.60 -27.96
N LEU A 713 -6.41 -2.78 -27.07
CA LEU A 713 -6.15 -1.34 -27.07
C LEU A 713 -4.66 -1.08 -26.78
N LYS A 714 -4.05 -0.13 -27.48
CA LYS A 714 -2.74 0.43 -27.08
C LYS A 714 -2.83 0.94 -25.63
N ASP A 715 -1.68 0.95 -24.95
CA ASP A 715 -1.58 1.26 -23.51
C ASP A 715 -2.38 2.52 -23.12
N PRO A 716 -3.03 2.52 -21.93
CA PRO A 716 -3.88 3.61 -21.51
C PRO A 716 -3.09 4.94 -21.46
N PRO A 717 -3.53 5.98 -22.18
CA PRO A 717 -2.79 7.23 -22.29
C PRO A 717 -2.68 7.94 -20.93
N THR A 718 -1.48 8.41 -20.59
CA THR A 718 -1.11 8.84 -19.24
C THR A 718 -2.04 9.90 -18.64
N VAL A 719 -2.73 9.55 -17.56
CA VAL A 719 -3.61 10.44 -16.79
C VAL A 719 -2.80 11.25 -15.79
N ARG A 720 -3.01 12.57 -15.74
CA ARG A 720 -2.30 13.50 -14.84
C ARG A 720 -3.05 13.90 -13.56
N SER A 721 -4.34 13.58 -13.44
CA SER A 721 -5.13 13.95 -12.25
C SER A 721 -5.37 12.76 -11.32
N LYS A 722 -5.14 12.99 -10.01
CA LYS A 722 -5.44 12.04 -8.91
C LYS A 722 -6.32 12.65 -7.81
N VAL A 723 -6.61 13.95 -7.85
CA VAL A 723 -7.33 14.69 -6.77
C VAL A 723 -8.86 14.55 -6.95
N PRO A 724 -9.66 14.30 -5.90
CA PRO A 724 -11.12 14.16 -6.06
C PRO A 724 -11.83 15.43 -6.56
N HIS A 725 -11.52 16.60 -6.00
CA HIS A 725 -12.22 17.86 -6.32
C HIS A 725 -11.96 18.39 -7.74
N ASP A 726 -10.85 18.00 -8.37
CA ASP A 726 -10.59 18.24 -9.80
C ASP A 726 -11.63 17.55 -10.69
N LEU A 727 -12.12 16.36 -10.30
CA LEU A 727 -13.06 15.60 -11.14
C LEU A 727 -14.48 16.17 -11.08
N CYS A 728 -14.93 16.65 -9.91
CA CYS A 728 -16.24 17.31 -9.79
C CYS A 728 -16.27 18.64 -10.56
N SER A 729 -15.22 19.46 -10.43
CA SER A 729 -15.15 20.76 -11.12
C SER A 729 -14.97 20.61 -12.63
N ARG A 730 -14.14 19.66 -13.10
CA ARG A 730 -14.03 19.35 -14.54
C ARG A 730 -15.32 18.75 -15.10
N LEU A 731 -16.02 17.87 -14.38
CA LEU A 731 -17.32 17.35 -14.81
C LEU A 731 -18.31 18.50 -15.07
N ALA A 732 -18.47 19.41 -14.10
CA ALA A 732 -19.35 20.55 -14.24
C ALA A 732 -18.97 21.43 -15.45
N ALA A 733 -17.70 21.84 -15.56
CA ALA A 733 -17.23 22.72 -16.63
C ALA A 733 -17.32 22.10 -18.04
N ILE A 734 -16.98 20.81 -18.18
CA ILE A 734 -17.08 20.09 -19.46
C ILE A 734 -18.53 19.91 -19.87
N MET A 735 -19.40 19.51 -18.93
CA MET A 735 -20.80 19.25 -19.23
C MET A 735 -21.59 20.54 -19.47
N GLU A 736 -21.28 21.62 -18.76
CA GLU A 736 -21.78 22.97 -19.07
C GLU A 736 -21.34 23.40 -20.49
N SER A 737 -20.06 23.24 -20.83
CA SER A 737 -19.54 23.59 -22.16
C SER A 737 -20.19 22.77 -23.29
N ILE A 738 -20.43 21.49 -23.05
CA ILE A 738 -21.19 20.60 -23.94
C ILE A 738 -22.66 21.05 -24.06
N THR A 739 -23.35 21.38 -22.98
CA THR A 739 -24.75 21.84 -23.08
C THR A 739 -24.85 23.22 -23.74
N ASN A 740 -23.95 24.14 -23.44
CA ASN A 740 -23.95 25.48 -24.04
C ASN A 740 -23.64 25.45 -25.55
N THR A 741 -22.74 24.57 -26.00
CA THR A 741 -22.53 24.35 -27.45
C THR A 741 -23.71 23.66 -28.15
N SER A 742 -24.63 23.06 -27.40
CA SER A 742 -25.89 22.52 -27.94
C SER A 742 -27.04 23.55 -28.05
N VAL A 743 -26.93 24.73 -27.42
CA VAL A 743 -28.01 25.75 -27.37
C VAL A 743 -27.73 26.94 -28.29
N VAL A 744 -27.37 26.65 -29.55
CA VAL A 744 -27.33 27.64 -30.66
C VAL A 744 -28.26 27.21 -31.80
N ALA A 745 -29.46 26.74 -31.45
CA ALA A 745 -30.58 26.60 -32.37
C ALA A 745 -31.24 27.96 -32.63
N VAL A 746 -30.58 28.82 -33.41
CA VAL A 746 -31.16 30.10 -33.88
C VAL A 746 -32.37 29.81 -34.77
N LYS A 747 -33.47 30.53 -34.53
CA LYS A 747 -34.69 30.52 -35.33
C LYS A 747 -34.70 31.66 -36.36
#